data_AF-A0A401GJ11-F1
#
_entry.id   AF-A0A401GJ11-F1
#
_cell.length_a   1.000
_cell.length_b   1.000
_cell.length_c   1.000
_cell.angle_alpha   90.00
_cell.angle_beta   90.00
_cell.angle_gamma   90.00
#
_symmetry.space_group_name_H-M   'P 1'
#
loop_
_entity.id
_entity.type
_entity.pdbx_description
1 polymer ?
#
loop_
_entity_poly.entity_id
_entity_poly.type
_entity_poly.pdbx_seq_one_letter_code
_entity_poly.pdbx_strand_id
1 'polypeptide(L)'
;MVGMHETKLSKGKAREDIHWQLGWWDLCRSSERPRSPLVWSKSSLIFTAHPSQPLVLASHFPSSKQFIVPSPSPVASSPASYEPPTIISVSPTDDWLFAYFPGRGGDGAGCLWKRGPQLDSWVVREWWSFAVGAGVVAADWTSGHREWVVTDSGSSVRLPPRGPVTSVSNPTLLLITQSHQINICCLPPSVPSMKILRGSLLQYSAFTESQSSVAETSYTGPGPGGVSLCTDSAIGLSYDKPFIIVAMRSRLLPSYSPTQAPYSSMDIDLSLDITDSGILLEAILPPEGELWGEESVIRLCKVSLDLRAMGLTVMIEPLPPITGAGSHLTDLAFLSVPSTQPDIVPVEVTPGARQDLYLTASFIDPGDYSSMPKTELVLYTFTATDQPTGSGGSSQAAHAEAKRVFDDGFLSFILPCTPRGTLLAGFMDPVGAISHKRSQAKEVCVGRITALKLPDLSDLANRPMMSAIADVGRDVPVNAAISPNSVLLCTLPSSSFLGTPVSIHSLPPYLPPTASQSKTAPSILGLTSDLELPSCIVASIRSRKSPSDIIHSLSTSLASVDMLSSTLHGAASILDSDSFGLSEMWLKDTFGIATEVYLTKSRRTNVDAEKIDLIARWKAAHDACSLTACCSAFEECQELVGYDLDAVWHLVGLSSWLIEFTESLLKECVLAGDDLLSSGAVKDEPGNGTSYSKSTFGPPMFLHLVHPYCLNKLHAALAHVKRFRDHVASLPAGGENAQIAKEVLMDVVDDAGLDLAAFVRVLSEVIQEANHMDADALRRSLADCRPASSLIPHLRKIVRRILDSNVIDRPRLFLKPTDLVDGVARASVSERQYKGKDRDVVTKGVLPHNRVGATPLCRGEFGNKVGLSAYVSTKAWEIGVELHSSSSHRELALVHERSMHAPPQHPPMAPSTTVPTVSDIEVPETLLKKRKQNEKAREERLVAATAARKAAKAKRKVIFKRAEAYVKEYLTQEKEEIRFKRAARAVGDFYVPAQAKVYFVIRIRGINEIAPKPRKIMQLLRLLQINNGVFVKVTKATEQMLRLIEPYVAYGEPNLKSVRELIYKRGYGKVNKQRIPLANNGVIEESLGKYDILSVEDLVHEIFTAGPNFKQASNFLWPFKLSNPTGGWRTRKFKHYVQGGDFGNREENINKLIRQMN
;
A
#
# COMPACT_ATOMS: atom_id res chain seq x y z
N MET A 1 29.30 -2.56 -16.25
CA MET A 1 28.96 -3.07 -17.60
C MET A 1 28.96 -4.59 -17.50
N VAL A 2 27.80 -5.22 -17.35
CA VAL A 2 27.68 -6.68 -17.37
C VAL A 2 27.47 -7.11 -18.82
N GLY A 3 28.38 -7.94 -19.35
CA GLY A 3 28.29 -8.48 -20.70
C GLY A 3 27.34 -9.67 -20.72
N MET A 4 26.28 -9.61 -21.53
CA MET A 4 25.62 -10.83 -22.01
C MET A 4 26.63 -11.57 -22.88
N HIS A 5 27.29 -12.60 -22.33
CA HIS A 5 28.23 -13.41 -23.09
C HIS A 5 27.46 -14.47 -23.90
N GLU A 6 27.37 -14.27 -25.21
CA GLU A 6 27.12 -15.36 -26.15
C GLU A 6 28.44 -16.15 -26.33
N THR A 7 28.60 -17.24 -25.59
CA THR A 7 29.71 -18.18 -25.82
C THR A 7 29.39 -19.05 -27.04
N LYS A 8 30.00 -18.73 -28.19
CA LYS A 8 29.94 -19.58 -29.39
C LYS A 8 30.73 -20.87 -29.18
N LEU A 9 30.04 -21.97 -28.88
CA LEU A 9 30.55 -23.33 -29.04
C LEU A 9 30.11 -23.92 -30.39
N SER A 10 30.92 -24.86 -30.88
CA SER A 10 31.01 -25.36 -32.25
C SER A 10 29.71 -25.91 -32.84
N LYS A 11 29.58 -25.71 -34.17
CA LYS A 11 28.52 -26.19 -35.08
C LYS A 11 27.90 -27.54 -34.67
N GLY A 12 26.73 -27.48 -34.04
CA GLY A 12 25.80 -28.60 -33.81
C GLY A 12 24.41 -28.06 -33.48
N LYS A 13 23.34 -28.67 -34.00
CA LYS A 13 21.93 -28.23 -33.85
C LYS A 13 21.39 -28.40 -32.41
N ALA A 14 21.99 -27.75 -31.42
CA ALA A 14 21.40 -27.56 -30.09
C ALA A 14 20.93 -26.09 -29.98
N ARG A 15 19.69 -25.87 -29.54
CA ARG A 15 19.16 -24.53 -29.29
C ARG A 15 19.92 -23.94 -28.09
N GLU A 16 20.56 -22.79 -28.28
CA GLU A 16 21.33 -22.08 -27.25
C GLU A 16 20.37 -21.54 -26.16
N ASP A 17 20.59 -21.92 -24.91
CA ASP A 17 19.90 -21.34 -23.74
C ASP A 17 20.60 -20.04 -23.33
N ILE A 18 19.85 -18.94 -23.25
CA ILE A 18 20.37 -17.65 -22.79
C ILE A 18 20.53 -17.69 -21.26
N HIS A 19 21.75 -17.49 -20.78
CA HIS A 19 22.07 -17.43 -19.36
C HIS A 19 22.34 -15.98 -18.94
N TRP A 20 21.95 -15.62 -17.71
CA TRP A 20 22.46 -14.44 -17.05
C TRP A 20 23.58 -14.85 -16.09
N GLN A 21 24.59 -14.00 -15.97
CA GLN A 21 25.72 -14.20 -15.07
C GLN A 21 25.95 -12.91 -14.27
N LEU A 22 26.02 -13.06 -12.96
CA LEU A 22 26.39 -12.00 -12.02
C LEU A 22 27.86 -12.17 -11.64
N GLY A 23 28.63 -11.08 -11.66
CA GLY A 23 30.00 -11.10 -11.15
C GLY A 23 29.98 -11.23 -9.63
N TRP A 24 30.59 -12.27 -9.06
CA TRP A 24 30.56 -12.51 -7.61
C TRP A 24 31.28 -11.39 -6.83
N TRP A 25 32.21 -10.66 -7.44
CA TRP A 25 32.84 -9.47 -6.85
C TRP A 25 31.85 -8.31 -6.60
N ASP A 26 30.81 -8.20 -7.42
CA ASP A 26 29.77 -7.18 -7.23
C ASP A 26 28.91 -7.51 -5.99
N LEU A 27 28.79 -8.81 -5.64
CA LEU A 27 28.11 -9.27 -4.43
C LEU A 27 28.87 -8.87 -3.16
N CYS A 28 30.19 -9.07 -3.13
CA CYS A 28 31.03 -8.70 -1.98
C CYS A 28 30.97 -7.19 -1.68
N ARG A 29 31.06 -6.33 -2.70
CA ARG A 29 30.88 -4.87 -2.51
C ARG A 29 29.47 -4.50 -2.08
N SER A 30 28.46 -5.20 -2.58
CA SER A 30 27.07 -4.96 -2.20
C SER A 30 26.77 -5.39 -0.76
N SER A 31 27.55 -6.33 -0.20
CA SER A 31 27.47 -6.71 1.21
C SER A 31 28.20 -5.75 2.16
N GLU A 32 29.09 -4.89 1.65
CA GLU A 32 29.77 -3.84 2.41
C GLU A 32 28.79 -2.72 2.83
N ARG A 33 28.94 -2.21 4.05
CA ARG A 33 28.04 -1.25 4.69
C ARG A 33 28.38 0.20 4.30
N PRO A 34 27.40 1.14 4.33
CA PRO A 34 26.04 1.02 4.87
C PRO A 34 25.00 0.45 3.89
N ARG A 35 24.14 -0.46 4.38
CA ARG A 35 22.99 -0.98 3.61
C ARG A 35 21.83 0.01 3.66
N SER A 36 21.04 0.08 2.58
CA SER A 36 19.80 0.85 2.60
C SER A 36 18.77 0.17 3.53
N PRO A 37 18.27 0.86 4.57
CA PRO A 37 17.33 0.28 5.52
C PRO A 37 15.97 0.00 4.88
N LEU A 38 15.39 -1.14 5.27
CA LEU A 38 14.08 -1.62 4.82
C LEU A 38 13.32 -2.14 6.03
N VAL A 39 12.12 -1.60 6.28
CA VAL A 39 11.26 -2.03 7.39
C VAL A 39 9.82 -2.17 6.92
N TRP A 40 9.17 -3.26 7.31
CA TRP A 40 7.74 -3.48 7.08
C TRP A 40 6.96 -3.37 8.40
N SER A 41 6.09 -2.37 8.47
CA SER A 41 5.27 -2.03 9.64
C SER A 41 3.98 -2.87 9.72
N LYS A 42 3.41 -3.04 10.92
CA LYS A 42 2.19 -3.86 11.18
C LYS A 42 0.95 -3.41 10.42
N SER A 43 0.92 -2.15 10.00
CA SER A 43 -0.10 -1.50 9.19
C SER A 43 0.15 -1.59 7.68
N SER A 44 1.05 -2.49 7.26
CA SER A 44 1.39 -2.75 5.85
C SER A 44 2.04 -1.56 5.12
N LEU A 45 2.78 -0.73 5.87
CA LEU A 45 3.66 0.31 5.32
C LEU A 45 5.09 -0.23 5.19
N ILE A 46 5.71 -0.03 4.03
CA ILE A 46 7.10 -0.37 3.77
C ILE A 46 7.90 0.94 3.75
N PHE A 47 8.82 1.08 4.70
CA PHE A 47 9.73 2.23 4.81
C PHE A 47 11.07 1.89 4.18
N THR A 48 11.59 2.82 3.38
CA THR A 48 12.86 2.72 2.67
C THR A 48 13.59 4.06 2.68
N ALA A 49 14.92 4.04 2.63
CA ALA A 49 15.71 5.23 2.39
C ALA A 49 15.64 5.64 0.91
N HIS A 50 15.62 6.93 0.62
CA HIS A 50 15.82 7.41 -0.75
C HIS A 50 17.28 7.17 -1.18
N PRO A 51 17.56 6.71 -2.42
CA PRO A 51 18.91 6.33 -2.86
C PRO A 51 19.98 7.42 -2.74
N SER A 52 19.61 8.69 -2.94
CA SER A 52 20.57 9.79 -3.06
C SER A 52 20.25 11.03 -2.22
N GLN A 53 19.10 11.08 -1.54
CA GLN A 53 18.62 12.25 -0.81
C GLN A 53 18.32 11.84 0.63
N PRO A 54 18.47 12.74 1.62
CA PRO A 54 18.18 12.46 3.03
C PRO A 54 16.67 12.45 3.30
N LEU A 55 15.96 11.51 2.65
CA LEU A 55 14.51 11.36 2.71
C LEU A 55 14.13 9.91 3.08
N VAL A 56 13.06 9.78 3.86
CA VAL A 56 12.42 8.49 4.15
C VAL A 56 11.19 8.35 3.26
N LEU A 57 11.18 7.31 2.42
CA LEU A 57 10.07 6.96 1.55
C LEU A 57 9.21 5.89 2.22
N ALA A 58 7.91 6.11 2.27
CA ALA A 58 6.94 5.14 2.75
C ALA A 58 6.04 4.71 1.60
N SER A 59 5.78 3.41 1.47
CA SER A 59 4.91 2.86 0.44
C SER A 59 3.87 1.95 1.06
N HIS A 60 2.62 2.10 0.66
CA HIS A 60 1.52 1.29 1.15
C HIS A 60 1.33 0.05 0.27
N PHE A 61 1.62 -1.14 0.80
CA PHE A 61 1.78 -2.40 0.06
C PHE A 61 0.62 -2.75 -0.90
N PRO A 62 -0.67 -2.79 -0.49
CA PRO A 62 -1.81 -3.07 -1.38
C PRO A 62 -2.00 -2.12 -2.56
N SER A 63 -1.67 -0.84 -2.36
CA SER A 63 -1.98 0.24 -3.29
C SER A 63 -0.78 0.71 -4.11
N SER A 64 0.41 0.30 -3.68
CA SER A 64 1.71 0.84 -4.11
C SER A 64 1.80 2.37 -4.06
N LYS A 65 0.89 3.06 -3.34
CA LYS A 65 0.92 4.51 -3.16
C LYS A 65 2.11 4.87 -2.28
N GLN A 66 3.02 5.65 -2.84
CA GLN A 66 4.19 6.15 -2.14
C GLN A 66 3.92 7.56 -1.59
N PHE A 67 4.44 7.84 -0.41
CA PHE A 67 4.47 9.17 0.19
C PHE A 67 5.80 9.37 0.92
N ILE A 68 6.16 10.63 1.16
CA ILE A 68 7.42 11.01 1.80
C ILE A 68 7.12 11.38 3.25
N VAL A 69 7.88 10.83 4.19
CA VAL A 69 7.80 11.22 5.61
C VAL A 69 8.48 12.58 5.79
N PRO A 70 7.87 13.55 6.50
CA PRO A 70 8.42 14.90 6.61
C PRO A 70 9.80 14.91 7.28
N SER A 71 10.79 15.51 6.63
CA SER A 71 12.15 15.65 7.17
C SER A 71 12.20 16.60 8.39
N PRO A 72 13.08 16.34 9.37
CA PRO A 72 13.28 17.24 10.51
C PRO A 72 13.89 18.57 10.07
N SER A 73 13.71 19.63 10.89
CA SER A 73 14.18 20.99 10.58
C SER A 73 15.65 21.13 10.12
N PRO A 74 16.67 20.48 10.74
CA PRO A 74 18.06 20.61 10.29
C PRO A 74 18.31 19.99 8.91
N VAL A 75 17.68 18.85 8.62
CA VAL A 75 17.80 18.15 7.34
C VAL A 75 17.04 18.90 6.25
N ALA A 76 15.88 19.47 6.59
CA ALA A 76 15.07 20.27 5.68
C ALA A 76 15.74 21.60 5.30
N SER A 77 16.47 22.23 6.24
CA SER A 77 17.18 23.49 5.99
C SER A 77 18.47 23.30 5.17
N SER A 78 19.17 22.18 5.37
CA SER A 78 20.49 21.92 4.77
C SER A 78 20.64 20.48 4.24
N PRO A 79 19.85 20.07 3.22
CA PRO A 79 19.83 18.67 2.76
C PRO A 79 21.16 18.20 2.14
N ALA A 80 22.01 19.13 1.66
CA ALA A 80 23.32 18.78 1.11
C ALA A 80 24.33 18.35 2.17
N SER A 81 24.09 18.69 3.44
CA SER A 81 24.97 18.36 4.58
C SER A 81 24.70 16.96 5.14
N TYR A 82 23.66 16.27 4.68
CA TYR A 82 23.25 14.96 5.21
C TYR A 82 23.26 13.89 4.12
N GLU A 83 23.48 12.65 4.55
CA GLU A 83 23.35 11.45 3.72
C GLU A 83 21.97 10.81 3.87
N PRO A 84 21.57 9.92 2.94
CA PRO A 84 20.40 9.07 3.12
C PRO A 84 20.40 8.36 4.48
N PRO A 85 19.21 8.14 5.08
CA PRO A 85 19.14 7.52 6.38
C PRO A 85 19.71 6.09 6.34
N THR A 86 20.62 5.78 7.25
CA THR A 86 21.25 4.45 7.35
C THR A 86 20.46 3.49 8.23
N ILE A 87 19.65 4.02 9.15
CA ILE A 87 18.81 3.24 10.06
C ILE A 87 17.39 3.79 10.03
N ILE A 88 16.44 2.86 9.95
CA ILE A 88 15.01 3.11 10.11
C ILE A 88 14.50 2.02 11.05
N SER A 89 13.70 2.38 12.06
CA SER A 89 13.10 1.43 13.00
C SER A 89 11.69 1.88 13.38
N VAL A 90 10.75 0.95 13.40
CA VAL A 90 9.32 1.18 13.69
C VAL A 90 8.97 0.52 15.01
N SER A 91 8.17 1.19 15.86
CA SER A 91 7.78 0.60 17.14
C SER A 91 6.88 -0.63 16.96
N PRO A 92 6.88 -1.56 17.93
CA PRO A 92 6.00 -2.72 17.91
C PRO A 92 4.51 -2.34 17.92
N THR A 93 4.14 -1.14 18.34
CA THR A 93 2.75 -0.66 18.32
C THR A 93 2.41 0.13 17.06
N ASP A 94 3.37 0.34 16.14
CA ASP A 94 3.19 1.10 14.89
C ASP A 94 2.89 2.60 15.06
N ASP A 95 2.99 3.12 16.29
CA ASP A 95 2.73 4.52 16.62
C ASP A 95 3.94 5.44 16.39
N TRP A 96 5.14 4.86 16.37
CA TRP A 96 6.40 5.58 16.38
C TRP A 96 7.35 5.09 15.29
N LEU A 97 8.05 6.03 14.68
CA LEU A 97 9.08 5.79 13.67
C LEU A 97 10.34 6.54 14.07
N PHE A 98 11.49 5.88 14.00
CA PHE A 98 12.80 6.48 14.22
C PHE A 98 13.66 6.32 12.95
N ALA A 99 14.43 7.35 12.60
CA ALA A 99 15.44 7.27 11.56
C ALA A 99 16.67 8.12 11.91
N TYR A 100 17.84 7.66 11.47
CA TYR A 100 19.12 8.35 11.66
C TYR A 100 19.70 8.77 10.31
N PHE A 101 20.05 10.06 10.18
CA PHE A 101 20.66 10.69 9.01
C PHE A 101 22.14 11.02 9.31
N PRO A 102 23.10 10.39 8.62
CA PRO A 102 24.52 10.71 8.79
C PRO A 102 24.84 12.13 8.27
N GLY A 103 25.76 12.83 8.93
CA GLY A 103 26.26 14.13 8.48
C GLY A 103 27.48 13.97 7.55
N ARG A 104 27.54 14.75 6.47
CA ARG A 104 28.71 14.85 5.58
C ARG A 104 29.75 15.79 6.20
N GLY A 105 30.68 15.24 6.97
CA GLY A 105 31.75 16.02 7.60
C GLY A 105 31.28 16.88 8.79
N GLY A 106 30.15 16.53 9.41
CA GLY A 106 29.58 17.20 10.58
C GLY A 106 28.63 16.28 11.36
N ASP A 107 27.91 16.83 12.33
CA ASP A 107 27.01 16.07 13.20
C ASP A 107 25.87 15.39 12.42
N GLY A 108 25.60 14.13 12.74
CA GLY A 108 24.42 13.42 12.26
C GLY A 108 23.15 13.85 13.01
N ALA A 109 21.98 13.52 12.47
CA ALA A 109 20.69 13.85 13.07
C ALA A 109 19.81 12.60 13.23
N GLY A 110 19.32 12.33 14.44
CA GLY A 110 18.27 11.35 14.70
C GLY A 110 16.92 12.04 14.82
N CYS A 111 15.87 11.43 14.26
CA CYS A 111 14.52 11.98 14.29
C CYS A 111 13.49 10.93 14.69
N LEU A 112 12.55 11.34 15.54
CA LEU A 112 11.43 10.55 16.03
C LEU A 112 10.10 11.15 15.54
N TRP A 113 9.30 10.35 14.84
CA TRP A 113 7.96 10.71 14.39
C TRP A 113 6.89 9.98 15.17
N LYS A 114 5.77 10.67 15.42
CA LYS A 114 4.52 10.08 15.91
C LYS A 114 3.54 9.95 14.75
N ARG A 115 2.90 8.79 14.65
CA ARG A 115 1.85 8.52 13.68
C ARG A 115 0.58 9.31 14.01
N GLY A 116 -0.02 9.91 12.98
CA GLY A 116 -1.32 10.57 13.04
C GLY A 116 -2.49 9.61 12.78
N PRO A 117 -3.73 10.11 12.74
CA PRO A 117 -4.92 9.28 12.49
C PRO A 117 -4.93 8.66 11.08
N GLN A 118 -4.20 9.26 10.14
CA GLN A 118 -4.10 8.84 8.76
C GLN A 118 -2.78 8.10 8.52
N LEU A 119 -2.77 7.05 7.68
CA LEU A 119 -1.57 6.24 7.39
C LEU A 119 -0.39 7.06 6.83
N ASP A 120 -0.70 8.11 6.06
CA ASP A 120 0.24 9.03 5.43
C ASP A 120 0.57 10.26 6.30
N SER A 121 -0.07 10.41 7.46
CA SER A 121 0.17 11.53 8.38
C SER A 121 1.20 11.14 9.43
N TRP A 122 2.43 11.64 9.28
CA TRP A 122 3.50 11.48 10.27
C TRP A 122 3.95 12.85 10.75
N VAL A 123 4.05 13.05 12.06
CA VAL A 123 4.43 14.33 12.66
C VAL A 123 5.78 14.17 13.36
N VAL A 124 6.75 15.03 13.02
CA VAL A 124 8.03 15.10 13.73
C VAL A 124 7.73 15.49 15.18
N ARG A 125 8.06 14.61 16.13
CA ARG A 125 7.89 14.91 17.55
C ARG A 125 9.16 15.53 18.11
N GLU A 126 10.29 14.84 17.98
CA GLU A 126 11.58 15.28 18.50
C GLU A 126 12.72 14.87 17.56
N TRP A 127 13.81 15.62 17.59
CA TRP A 127 15.05 15.30 16.89
C TRP A 127 16.25 15.77 17.72
N TRP A 128 17.40 15.10 17.59
CA TRP A 128 18.64 15.46 18.27
C TRP A 128 19.87 15.10 17.43
N SER A 129 20.99 15.77 17.69
CA SER A 129 22.25 15.55 16.97
C SER A 129 23.10 14.45 17.59
N PHE A 130 23.94 13.84 16.75
CA PHE A 130 24.98 12.89 17.13
C PHE A 130 26.31 13.40 16.60
N ALA A 131 27.31 13.49 17.47
CA ALA A 131 28.66 13.92 17.10
C ALA A 131 29.28 12.99 16.04
N VAL A 132 30.29 13.49 15.32
CA VAL A 132 31.06 12.71 14.34
C VAL A 132 31.65 11.46 15.02
N GLY A 133 31.39 10.28 14.46
CA GLY A 133 31.79 8.97 14.99
C GLY A 133 30.98 8.47 16.21
N ALA A 134 29.92 9.18 16.61
CA ALA A 134 28.89 8.71 17.53
C ALA A 134 27.58 8.36 16.79
N GLY A 135 27.66 8.06 15.49
CA GLY A 135 26.47 7.73 14.68
C GLY A 135 25.76 6.47 15.16
N VAL A 136 24.46 6.33 14.86
CA VAL A 136 23.69 5.16 15.28
C VAL A 136 24.05 3.96 14.39
N VAL A 137 24.23 2.78 14.98
CA VAL A 137 24.57 1.50 14.31
C VAL A 137 23.39 0.51 14.34
N ALA A 138 22.66 0.43 15.46
CA ALA A 138 21.43 -0.35 15.56
C ALA A 138 20.37 0.36 16.40
N ALA A 139 19.11 0.07 16.08
CA ALA A 139 17.95 0.60 16.77
C ALA A 139 16.87 -0.48 16.94
N ASP A 140 16.41 -0.71 18.16
CA ASP A 140 15.32 -1.64 18.47
C ASP A 140 14.42 -1.07 19.58
N TRP A 141 13.27 -1.69 19.82
CA TRP A 141 12.24 -1.18 20.72
C TRP A 141 11.84 -2.23 21.75
N THR A 142 11.74 -1.83 23.02
CA THR A 142 11.11 -2.64 24.07
C THR A 142 9.70 -2.13 24.34
N SER A 143 8.75 -3.04 24.56
CA SER A 143 7.36 -2.66 24.86
C SER A 143 6.64 -3.75 25.64
N GLY A 144 5.59 -3.37 26.39
CA GLY A 144 4.67 -4.34 26.99
C GLY A 144 3.73 -5.04 25.99
N HIS A 145 3.87 -4.77 24.69
CA HIS A 145 3.03 -5.38 23.67
C HIS A 145 3.33 -6.89 23.55
N ARG A 146 2.29 -7.71 23.68
CA ARG A 146 2.35 -9.17 23.59
C ARG A 146 1.79 -9.66 22.25
N GLU A 147 2.51 -10.56 21.61
CA GLU A 147 2.12 -11.12 20.31
C GLU A 147 1.14 -12.29 20.46
N TRP A 148 0.28 -12.51 19.47
CA TRP A 148 -0.61 -13.68 19.41
C TRP A 148 -0.06 -14.67 18.40
N VAL A 149 -0.03 -15.95 18.78
CA VAL A 149 0.35 -17.08 17.93
C VAL A 149 -0.72 -18.15 18.07
N VAL A 150 -0.98 -18.90 17.01
CA VAL A 150 -1.89 -20.06 17.04
C VAL A 150 -1.02 -21.31 17.08
N THR A 151 -1.27 -22.19 18.04
CA THR A 151 -0.55 -23.45 18.19
C THR A 151 -0.91 -24.44 17.09
N ASP A 152 -0.09 -25.47 16.90
CA ASP A 152 -0.36 -26.56 15.94
C ASP A 152 -1.67 -27.31 16.28
N SER A 153 -2.17 -27.20 17.51
CA SER A 153 -3.47 -27.72 17.96
C SER A 153 -4.67 -26.83 17.58
N GLY A 154 -4.43 -25.70 16.91
CA GLY A 154 -5.47 -24.78 16.45
C GLY A 154 -6.03 -23.85 17.53
N SER A 155 -5.32 -23.63 18.64
CA SER A 155 -5.74 -22.68 19.70
C SER A 155 -4.87 -21.43 19.70
N SER A 156 -5.47 -20.25 19.85
CA SER A 156 -4.74 -18.98 19.92
C SER A 156 -4.21 -18.71 21.34
N VAL A 157 -2.88 -18.54 21.44
CA VAL A 157 -2.15 -18.25 22.68
C VAL A 157 -1.46 -16.90 22.57
N ARG A 158 -1.47 -16.14 23.67
CA ARG A 158 -0.78 -14.85 23.77
C ARG A 158 0.62 -15.05 24.36
N LEU A 159 1.65 -14.73 23.58
CA LEU A 159 3.05 -14.83 24.01
C LEU A 159 3.40 -13.78 25.06
N PRO A 160 4.43 -14.03 25.89
CA PRO A 160 4.96 -13.01 26.79
C PRO A 160 5.59 -11.82 26.03
N PRO A 161 5.80 -10.66 26.68
CA PRO A 161 6.42 -9.51 26.04
C PRO A 161 7.91 -9.79 25.75
N ARG A 162 8.44 -9.15 24.70
CA ARG A 162 9.86 -9.25 24.32
C ARG A 162 10.67 -8.14 25.00
N GLY A 163 11.72 -8.55 25.72
CA GLY A 163 12.62 -7.66 26.43
C GLY A 163 12.05 -7.12 27.76
N PRO A 164 12.84 -6.33 28.49
CA PRO A 164 12.44 -5.75 29.76
C PRO A 164 11.30 -4.74 29.58
N VAL A 165 10.28 -4.84 30.42
CA VAL A 165 9.14 -3.93 30.42
C VAL A 165 9.50 -2.70 31.26
N THR A 166 9.74 -1.58 30.60
CA THR A 166 10.19 -0.32 31.22
C THR A 166 9.05 0.68 31.50
N SER A 167 7.91 0.56 30.82
CA SER A 167 6.69 1.35 31.04
C SER A 167 5.47 0.59 30.52
N VAL A 168 4.30 0.81 31.13
CA VAL A 168 3.04 0.16 30.70
C VAL A 168 2.42 0.86 29.49
N SER A 169 2.73 2.14 29.25
CA SER A 169 1.98 2.97 28.29
C SER A 169 2.70 3.28 26.98
N ASN A 170 4.03 3.43 26.96
CA ASN A 170 4.79 3.80 25.76
C ASN A 170 5.96 2.83 25.52
N PRO A 171 6.27 2.51 24.24
CA PRO A 171 7.47 1.74 23.91
C PRO A 171 8.74 2.58 24.16
N THR A 172 9.81 1.91 24.55
CA THR A 172 11.12 2.51 24.82
C THR A 172 12.07 2.18 23.68
N LEU A 173 12.70 3.21 23.12
CA LEU A 173 13.66 3.07 22.02
C LEU A 173 15.06 2.77 22.59
N LEU A 174 15.78 1.85 21.97
CA LEU A 174 17.15 1.48 22.31
C LEU A 174 18.03 1.77 21.09
N LEU A 175 19.06 2.60 21.27
CA LEU A 175 19.99 2.95 20.20
C LEU A 175 21.41 2.57 20.61
N ILE A 176 22.15 1.94 19.70
CA ILE A 176 23.58 1.69 19.87
C ILE A 176 24.34 2.61 18.92
N THR A 177 25.40 3.22 19.43
CA THR A 177 26.22 4.19 18.69
C THR A 177 27.58 3.61 18.27
N GLN A 178 28.20 4.24 17.28
CA GLN A 178 29.55 3.93 16.78
C GLN A 178 30.63 4.07 17.87
N SER A 179 30.41 4.90 18.88
CA SER A 179 31.29 5.09 20.04
C SER A 179 31.02 4.09 21.18
N HIS A 180 30.39 2.95 20.89
CA HIS A 180 30.05 1.89 21.86
C HIS A 180 29.19 2.36 23.04
N GLN A 181 28.30 3.33 22.82
CA GLN A 181 27.33 3.78 23.83
C GLN A 181 25.92 3.29 23.49
N ILE A 182 25.16 2.94 24.53
CA ILE A 182 23.72 2.71 24.46
C ILE A 182 22.96 3.96 24.89
N ASN A 183 22.02 4.42 24.05
CA ASN A 183 21.08 5.48 24.37
C ASN A 183 19.70 4.87 24.57
N ILE A 184 19.20 4.92 25.80
CA ILE A 184 17.87 4.45 26.19
C ILE A 184 16.93 5.64 26.20
N CYS A 185 15.95 5.57 25.31
CA CYS A 185 15.13 6.67 24.87
C CYS A 185 13.69 6.45 25.36
N CYS A 186 13.35 7.08 26.50
CA CYS A 186 12.11 6.88 27.22
C CYS A 186 11.16 8.08 27.08
N LEU A 187 9.86 7.81 27.00
CA LEU A 187 8.79 8.83 27.00
C LEU A 187 7.88 8.61 28.22
N PRO A 188 8.17 9.26 29.36
CA PRO A 188 7.35 9.16 30.55
C PRO A 188 5.93 9.71 30.31
N PRO A 189 4.88 9.10 30.87
CA PRO A 189 3.51 9.61 30.70
C PRO A 189 3.27 10.98 31.36
N SER A 190 4.11 11.36 32.35
CA SER A 190 3.98 12.60 33.13
C SER A 190 4.77 13.79 32.56
N VAL A 191 5.74 13.56 31.68
CA VAL A 191 6.66 14.60 31.15
C VAL A 191 6.48 14.70 29.63
N PRO A 192 6.29 15.90 29.07
CA PRO A 192 6.04 16.06 27.64
C PRO A 192 7.25 15.77 26.74
N SER A 193 8.47 15.96 27.28
CA SER A 193 9.74 15.76 26.59
C SER A 193 10.34 14.37 26.82
N MET A 194 10.98 13.82 25.79
CA MET A 194 11.74 12.58 25.85
C MET A 194 12.94 12.68 26.79
N LYS A 195 13.23 11.59 27.52
CA LYS A 195 14.45 11.45 28.31
C LYS A 195 15.37 10.44 27.63
N ILE A 196 16.64 10.82 27.48
CA ILE A 196 17.67 9.98 26.87
C ILE A 196 18.72 9.68 27.93
N LEU A 197 18.79 8.42 28.36
CA LEU A 197 19.84 7.93 29.23
C LEU A 197 20.98 7.33 28.40
N ARG A 198 22.23 7.67 28.72
CA ARG A 198 23.40 7.21 27.96
C ARG A 198 24.32 6.37 28.86
N GLY A 199 24.84 5.26 28.34
CA GLY A 199 25.80 4.40 29.04
C GLY A 199 26.84 3.80 28.11
N SER A 200 28.07 3.61 28.59
CA SER A 200 29.15 2.97 27.84
C SER A 200 29.02 1.44 27.92
N LEU A 201 29.06 0.75 26.77
CA LEU A 201 28.98 -0.72 26.68
C LEU A 201 30.32 -1.42 26.89
N LEU A 202 31.43 -0.67 26.97
CA LEU A 202 32.78 -1.23 27.15
C LEU A 202 33.16 -1.42 28.62
N GLN A 203 32.45 -0.75 29.52
CA GLN A 203 32.76 -0.75 30.95
C GLN A 203 31.51 -1.13 31.75
N TYR A 204 31.73 -1.78 32.88
CA TYR A 204 30.66 -1.97 33.84
C TYR A 204 30.16 -0.61 34.33
N SER A 205 28.86 -0.36 34.20
CA SER A 205 28.26 0.89 34.68
C SER A 205 26.85 0.68 35.21
N ALA A 206 26.51 1.44 36.24
CA ALA A 206 25.23 1.41 36.93
C ALA A 206 24.79 2.85 37.16
N PHE A 207 23.67 3.26 36.59
CA PHE A 207 23.16 4.62 36.76
C PHE A 207 21.63 4.66 36.86
N THR A 208 21.13 5.66 37.56
CA THR A 208 19.71 5.90 37.77
C THR A 208 19.25 7.15 37.02
N GLU A 209 17.96 7.21 36.70
CA GLU A 209 17.34 8.32 35.96
C GLU A 209 17.66 9.72 36.55
N SER A 210 17.81 9.84 37.87
CA SER A 210 18.12 11.09 38.59
C SER A 210 19.60 11.50 38.56
N GLN A 211 20.51 10.60 38.17
CA GLN A 211 21.97 10.80 38.20
C GLN A 211 22.57 10.98 36.80
N SER A 212 21.76 11.19 35.77
CA SER A 212 22.20 11.26 34.37
C SER A 212 22.95 12.55 34.03
N SER A 213 24.19 12.67 34.51
CA SER A 213 25.23 13.48 33.91
C SER A 213 26.58 12.76 34.08
N VAL A 214 26.77 11.68 33.32
CA VAL A 214 28.16 11.37 32.92
C VAL A 214 28.46 12.37 31.83
N ALA A 215 29.39 13.28 32.14
CA ALA A 215 29.95 14.24 31.21
C ALA A 215 30.21 13.55 29.86
N GLU A 216 29.97 14.26 28.77
CA GLU A 216 30.63 13.96 27.51
C GLU A 216 32.10 13.73 27.86
N THR A 217 32.52 12.46 27.91
CA THR A 217 33.89 12.13 27.63
C THR A 217 33.99 12.46 26.16
N SER A 218 34.24 13.74 25.89
CA SER A 218 34.89 14.20 24.68
C SER A 218 35.95 13.15 24.39
N TYR A 219 35.89 12.56 23.20
CA TYR A 219 36.98 11.79 22.61
C TYR A 219 38.27 12.02 23.37
N THR A 220 38.62 11.13 24.31
CA THR A 220 39.96 11.17 24.87
C THR A 220 40.85 11.05 23.66
N GLY A 221 41.65 12.08 23.42
CA GLY A 221 42.43 12.24 22.19
C GLY A 221 43.10 10.93 21.81
N PRO A 222 43.32 10.70 20.50
CA PRO A 222 43.79 9.42 20.01
C PRO A 222 45.03 8.99 20.79
N GLY A 223 44.89 7.92 21.57
CA GLY A 223 46.05 7.20 22.06
C GLY A 223 46.84 6.67 20.85
N PRO A 224 48.11 6.30 21.03
CA PRO A 224 49.00 5.85 19.95
C PRO A 224 48.51 4.61 19.16
N GLY A 225 47.36 4.02 19.50
CA GLY A 225 46.76 2.85 18.84
C GLY A 225 45.51 3.12 17.98
N GLY A 226 45.15 4.38 17.67
CA GLY A 226 44.00 4.72 16.81
C GLY A 226 42.63 4.67 17.49
N VAL A 227 41.54 4.80 16.70
CA VAL A 227 40.15 4.90 17.18
C VAL A 227 39.36 3.66 16.79
N SER A 228 38.83 2.91 17.77
CA SER A 228 37.94 1.78 17.52
C SER A 228 36.49 2.28 17.41
N LEU A 229 35.84 2.00 16.27
CA LEU A 229 34.43 2.34 16.04
C LEU A 229 33.61 1.06 15.88
N CYS A 230 32.43 1.02 16.48
CA CYS A 230 31.46 -0.05 16.27
C CYS A 230 30.91 0.04 14.84
N THR A 231 31.15 -1.01 14.05
CA THR A 231 30.68 -1.13 12.65
C THR A 231 29.38 -1.91 12.53
N ASP A 232 29.18 -2.88 13.44
CA ASP A 232 27.97 -3.69 13.51
C ASP A 232 27.53 -3.91 14.95
N SER A 233 26.21 -3.95 15.15
CA SER A 233 25.62 -4.30 16.43
C SER A 233 24.24 -4.91 16.26
N ALA A 234 23.90 -5.87 17.11
CA ALA A 234 22.58 -6.48 17.19
C ALA A 234 22.06 -6.39 18.63
N ILE A 235 20.75 -6.17 18.78
CA ILE A 235 20.06 -6.12 20.08
C ILE A 235 19.22 -7.40 20.22
N GLY A 236 19.48 -8.15 21.29
CA GLY A 236 18.80 -9.39 21.63
C GLY A 236 17.73 -9.17 22.69
N LEU A 237 16.46 -9.30 22.27
CA LEU A 237 15.29 -9.26 23.15
C LEU A 237 14.73 -10.68 23.34
N SER A 238 14.81 -11.20 24.56
CA SER A 238 14.23 -12.48 24.97
C SER A 238 12.84 -12.34 25.60
N TYR A 239 12.06 -13.42 25.57
CA TYR A 239 10.77 -13.51 26.28
C TYR A 239 11.01 -13.64 27.80
N ASP A 240 10.24 -12.91 28.61
CA ASP A 240 10.22 -12.99 30.09
C ASP A 240 11.53 -12.74 30.84
N LYS A 241 12.58 -12.24 30.18
CA LYS A 241 13.85 -11.87 30.84
C LYS A 241 13.97 -10.36 31.02
N PRO A 242 14.45 -9.88 32.19
CA PRO A 242 14.56 -8.46 32.51
C PRO A 242 15.84 -7.79 31.96
N PHE A 243 16.51 -8.42 31.00
CA PHE A 243 17.74 -7.92 30.42
C PHE A 243 17.73 -8.09 28.90
N ILE A 244 18.56 -7.30 28.24
CA ILE A 244 18.86 -7.40 26.82
C ILE A 244 20.34 -7.79 26.67
N ILE A 245 20.66 -8.51 25.59
CA ILE A 245 22.05 -8.78 25.22
C ILE A 245 22.36 -7.98 23.96
N VAL A 246 23.49 -7.27 23.97
CA VAL A 246 24.00 -6.51 22.85
C VAL A 246 25.25 -7.19 22.34
N ALA A 247 25.29 -7.50 21.05
CA ALA A 247 26.47 -8.02 20.38
C ALA A 247 27.05 -6.93 19.47
N MET A 248 28.37 -6.72 19.48
CA MET A 248 29.04 -5.62 18.77
C MET A 248 30.31 -6.12 18.04
N ARG A 249 30.49 -5.65 16.80
CA ARG A 249 31.73 -5.77 16.02
C ARG A 249 32.35 -4.39 15.84
N SER A 250 33.67 -4.31 15.95
CA SER A 250 34.41 -3.03 15.90
C SER A 250 35.48 -3.06 14.82
N ARG A 251 35.84 -1.87 14.30
CA ARG A 251 36.92 -1.66 13.33
C ARG A 251 37.86 -0.59 13.87
N LEU A 252 39.16 -0.87 13.79
CA LEU A 252 40.20 0.06 14.20
C LEU A 252 40.57 0.98 13.03
N LEU A 253 40.45 2.29 13.22
CA LEU A 253 40.82 3.30 12.23
C LEU A 253 42.03 4.12 12.70
N PRO A 254 42.93 4.51 11.77
CA PRO A 254 44.02 5.42 12.09
C PRO A 254 43.47 6.79 12.48
N SER A 255 44.01 7.38 13.55
CA SER A 255 43.61 8.70 13.99
C SER A 255 44.25 9.78 13.12
N TYR A 256 43.47 10.48 12.31
CA TYR A 256 43.94 11.70 11.65
C TYR A 256 43.89 12.88 12.63
N SER A 257 45.05 13.37 13.06
CA SER A 257 45.16 14.70 13.67
C SER A 257 45.21 15.75 12.55
N PRO A 258 44.41 16.83 12.60
CA PRO A 258 44.38 17.84 11.53
C PRO A 258 45.58 18.80 11.50
N THR A 259 46.68 18.51 12.21
CA THR A 259 47.86 19.40 12.33
C THR A 259 49.12 18.94 11.58
N GLN A 260 49.07 17.88 10.78
CA GLN A 260 50.17 17.55 9.87
C GLN A 260 49.64 17.35 8.45
N ALA A 261 49.83 18.36 7.60
CA ALA A 261 49.68 18.23 6.16
C ALA A 261 50.82 17.36 5.60
N PRO A 262 50.56 16.29 4.84
CA PRO A 262 51.60 15.55 4.13
C PRO A 262 51.80 16.22 2.77
N TYR A 263 52.51 17.34 2.76
CA TYR A 263 53.25 17.77 1.57
C TYR A 263 54.73 17.73 1.95
N SER A 264 55.31 16.54 1.93
CA SER A 264 56.73 16.42 1.65
C SER A 264 56.88 16.63 0.15
N SER A 265 57.46 17.76 -0.23
CA SER A 265 57.95 18.02 -1.57
C SER A 265 58.83 16.85 -2.03
N MET A 266 58.69 16.45 -3.29
CA MET A 266 59.66 15.54 -3.91
C MET A 266 61.04 16.18 -3.88
N ASP A 267 61.87 15.81 -2.90
CA ASP A 267 63.32 15.95 -3.01
C ASP A 267 63.86 14.66 -3.62
N ILE A 268 64.07 14.73 -4.94
CA ILE A 268 65.00 13.86 -5.64
C ILE A 268 66.37 14.42 -5.31
N ASP A 269 67.00 13.89 -4.26
CA ASP A 269 68.44 14.00 -4.12
C ASP A 269 69.02 12.65 -3.69
N LEU A 270 69.84 12.09 -4.57
CA LEU A 270 70.62 10.90 -4.31
C LEU A 270 71.82 11.31 -3.46
N SER A 271 71.93 10.77 -2.25
CA SER A 271 73.19 10.73 -1.52
C SER A 271 73.39 9.34 -0.94
N LEU A 272 74.33 8.62 -1.55
CA LEU A 272 75.01 7.45 -1.00
C LEU A 272 75.82 7.92 0.20
N ASP A 273 75.64 7.30 1.36
CA ASP A 273 76.77 6.94 2.23
C ASP A 273 76.39 5.82 3.20
N ILE A 274 77.32 4.86 3.28
CA ILE A 274 77.32 3.68 4.13
C ILE A 274 78.16 4.00 5.35
N THR A 275 77.61 3.95 6.57
CA THR A 275 78.31 3.53 7.80
C THR A 275 77.38 3.37 9.01
N ASP A 276 77.43 2.17 9.59
CA ASP A 276 77.35 1.77 11.01
C ASP A 276 76.25 2.24 12.00
N SER A 277 75.46 1.24 12.40
CA SER A 277 75.37 0.69 13.78
C SER A 277 74.92 1.58 14.94
N GLY A 278 73.67 1.38 15.38
CA GLY A 278 73.16 1.81 16.71
C GLY A 278 71.93 1.01 17.14
N ILE A 279 72.13 -0.02 17.95
CA ILE A 279 71.09 -0.85 18.56
C ILE A 279 70.31 -0.04 19.60
N LEU A 280 69.00 0.10 19.43
CA LEU A 280 68.05 0.29 20.54
C LEU A 280 66.89 -0.68 20.36
N LEU A 281 66.57 -1.38 21.45
CA LEU A 281 65.50 -2.38 21.56
C LEU A 281 64.14 -1.78 21.17
N GLU A 282 63.65 -2.06 19.98
CA GLU A 282 62.22 -2.08 19.70
C GLU A 282 61.70 -3.49 19.95
N ALA A 283 60.80 -3.60 20.93
CA ALA A 283 59.96 -4.76 21.11
C ALA A 283 59.22 -5.03 19.79
N ILE A 284 59.19 -6.30 19.39
CA ILE A 284 58.51 -6.83 18.21
C ILE A 284 57.06 -6.31 18.18
N LEU A 285 56.83 -5.23 17.43
CA LEU A 285 55.51 -4.82 16.97
C LEU A 285 55.23 -5.61 15.68
N PRO A 286 54.05 -6.24 15.54
CA PRO A 286 53.66 -6.81 14.27
C PRO A 286 53.59 -5.68 13.21
N PRO A 287 53.85 -5.99 11.92
CA PRO A 287 53.92 -4.98 10.87
C PRO A 287 52.63 -4.14 10.87
N GLU A 288 52.77 -2.81 10.93
CA GLU A 288 51.67 -1.82 11.07
C GLU A 288 50.53 -1.98 10.05
N GLY A 289 50.74 -2.73 8.96
CA GLY A 289 49.71 -3.06 7.96
C GLY A 289 48.64 -4.06 8.43
N GLU A 290 48.89 -4.84 9.48
CA GLU A 290 47.91 -5.84 10.03
C GLU A 290 47.09 -5.31 11.21
N LEU A 291 47.43 -4.15 11.78
CA LEU A 291 46.71 -3.57 12.92
C LEU A 291 45.40 -2.87 12.53
N TRP A 292 45.33 -2.35 11.29
CA TRP A 292 44.24 -1.53 10.80
C TRP A 292 43.22 -2.38 10.04
N GLY A 293 42.03 -2.56 10.60
CA GLY A 293 41.02 -3.45 10.02
C GLY A 293 39.87 -3.77 10.94
N GLU A 294 38.97 -4.64 10.49
CA GLU A 294 37.91 -5.18 11.34
C GLU A 294 38.51 -6.10 12.40
N GLU A 295 38.15 -5.90 13.67
CA GLU A 295 38.64 -6.73 14.78
C GLU A 295 38.01 -8.12 14.69
N SER A 296 38.76 -9.21 14.88
CA SER A 296 38.27 -10.60 14.78
C SER A 296 37.38 -11.07 15.93
N VAL A 297 36.93 -10.16 16.80
CA VAL A 297 36.23 -10.45 18.05
C VAL A 297 34.80 -9.88 18.02
N ILE A 298 33.82 -10.63 18.54
CA ILE A 298 32.46 -10.12 18.79
C ILE A 298 32.34 -9.83 20.28
N ARG A 299 32.19 -8.55 20.66
CA ARG A 299 31.98 -8.14 22.05
C ARG A 299 30.52 -8.32 22.43
N LEU A 300 30.27 -8.82 23.62
CA LEU A 300 28.93 -9.03 24.18
C LEU A 300 28.74 -8.15 25.41
N CYS A 301 27.55 -7.61 25.58
CA CYS A 301 27.20 -6.82 26.75
C CYS A 301 25.76 -7.11 27.18
N LYS A 302 25.57 -7.39 28.47
CA LYS A 302 24.26 -7.56 29.07
C LYS A 302 23.82 -6.23 29.68
N VAL A 303 22.64 -5.77 29.30
CA VAL A 303 22.04 -4.55 29.87
C VAL A 303 20.75 -4.93 30.59
N SER A 304 20.68 -4.74 31.91
CA SER A 304 19.45 -4.94 32.67
C SER A 304 18.78 -3.61 33.00
N LEU A 305 17.47 -3.60 32.83
CA LEU A 305 16.62 -2.43 33.05
C LEU A 305 15.68 -2.75 34.22
N ASP A 306 15.91 -2.12 35.37
CA ASP A 306 15.09 -2.31 36.57
C ASP A 306 14.28 -1.03 36.83
N LEU A 307 12.95 -1.15 36.75
CA LEU A 307 12.04 -0.04 37.00
C LEU A 307 11.56 -0.11 38.46
N ARG A 308 12.13 0.73 39.33
CA ARG A 308 11.72 0.86 40.73
C ARG A 308 10.91 2.14 40.94
N ALA A 309 10.25 2.26 42.11
CA ALA A 309 9.41 3.41 42.46
C ALA A 309 10.10 4.80 42.36
N MET A 310 11.43 4.85 42.31
CA MET A 310 12.25 6.07 42.25
C MET A 310 12.82 6.39 40.85
N GLY A 311 12.45 5.64 39.80
CA GLY A 311 12.90 5.86 38.41
C GLY A 311 13.54 4.62 37.77
N LEU A 312 13.89 4.74 36.49
CA LEU A 312 14.57 3.67 35.74
C LEU A 312 16.04 3.55 36.17
N THR A 313 16.47 2.34 36.53
CA THR A 313 17.87 1.99 36.80
C THR A 313 18.40 1.13 35.67
N VAL A 314 19.57 1.50 35.14
CA VAL A 314 20.24 0.79 34.05
C VAL A 314 21.55 0.23 34.57
N MET A 315 21.73 -1.08 34.41
CA MET A 315 22.99 -1.77 34.69
C MET A 315 23.56 -2.32 33.39
N ILE A 316 24.84 -2.09 33.16
CA ILE A 316 25.59 -2.53 31.99
C ILE A 316 26.71 -3.44 32.47
N GLU A 317 26.71 -4.68 32.01
CA GLU A 317 27.64 -5.74 32.36
C GLU A 317 28.28 -6.31 31.08
N PRO A 318 29.52 -5.93 30.75
CA PRO A 318 30.26 -6.54 29.63
C PRO A 318 30.44 -8.04 29.88
N LEU A 319 30.12 -8.86 28.87
CA LEU A 319 30.26 -10.32 28.90
C LEU A 319 31.57 -10.75 28.20
N PRO A 320 32.07 -11.97 28.46
CA PRO A 320 33.22 -12.53 27.75
C PRO A 320 33.02 -12.47 26.23
N PRO A 321 33.96 -11.86 25.47
CA PRO A 321 33.80 -11.71 24.04
C PRO A 321 34.01 -13.04 23.30
N ILE A 322 33.33 -13.21 22.16
CA ILE A 322 33.50 -14.38 21.29
C ILE A 322 34.78 -14.20 20.47
N THR A 323 35.75 -15.07 20.71
CA THR A 323 37.05 -15.11 20.00
C THR A 323 37.01 -16.13 18.87
N GLY A 324 37.76 -15.90 17.78
CA GLY A 324 37.79 -16.80 16.61
C GLY A 324 36.61 -16.64 15.64
N ALA A 325 35.94 -15.49 15.65
CA ALA A 325 34.96 -15.16 14.61
C ALA A 325 35.66 -14.91 13.27
N GLY A 326 35.02 -15.26 12.15
CA GLY A 326 35.60 -15.18 10.80
C GLY A 326 36.11 -13.79 10.41
N SER A 327 36.91 -13.73 9.34
CA SER A 327 37.63 -12.52 8.89
C SER A 327 36.70 -11.36 8.51
N HIS A 328 35.60 -11.62 7.79
CA HIS A 328 34.64 -10.60 7.37
C HIS A 328 33.21 -10.93 7.83
N LEU A 329 32.66 -10.12 8.73
CA LEU A 329 31.29 -10.27 9.25
C LEU A 329 30.31 -9.54 8.32
N THR A 330 29.26 -10.23 7.84
CA THR A 330 28.25 -9.61 6.96
C THR A 330 26.97 -9.21 7.67
N ASP A 331 26.46 -10.07 8.56
CA ASP A 331 25.19 -9.88 9.23
C ASP A 331 25.20 -10.52 10.63
N LEU A 332 24.55 -9.86 11.57
CA LEU A 332 24.48 -10.22 12.99
C LEU A 332 23.03 -10.03 13.46
N ALA A 333 22.38 -11.11 13.88
CA ALA A 333 20.98 -11.05 14.28
C ALA A 333 20.67 -11.97 15.46
N PHE A 334 19.82 -11.49 16.38
CA PHE A 334 19.28 -12.29 17.48
C PHE A 334 17.92 -12.90 17.12
N LEU A 335 17.69 -14.14 17.56
CA LEU A 335 16.41 -14.80 17.48
C LEU A 335 15.96 -15.26 18.86
N SER A 336 14.73 -14.91 19.23
CA SER A 336 14.05 -15.42 20.42
C SER A 336 13.03 -16.48 20.04
N VAL A 337 13.12 -17.67 20.65
CA VAL A 337 12.15 -18.75 20.43
C VAL A 337 11.15 -18.77 21.60
N PRO A 338 9.84 -18.71 21.34
CA PRO A 338 8.84 -18.77 22.40
C PRO A 338 8.71 -20.20 22.96
N SER A 339 8.55 -20.34 24.28
CA SER A 339 8.16 -21.62 24.90
C SER A 339 6.67 -21.86 24.64
N THR A 340 6.33 -22.83 23.78
CA THR A 340 4.95 -23.08 23.32
C THR A 340 4.16 -24.08 24.17
N GLN A 341 4.63 -24.48 25.35
CA GLN A 341 3.87 -25.35 26.26
C GLN A 341 3.24 -24.55 27.41
N PRO A 342 1.90 -24.49 27.52
CA PRO A 342 1.26 -24.19 28.79
C PRO A 342 1.44 -25.42 29.70
N ASP A 343 2.17 -25.26 30.80
CA ASP A 343 2.34 -26.30 31.82
C ASP A 343 0.98 -26.75 32.36
N ILE A 344 0.50 -27.91 31.90
CA ILE A 344 -0.63 -28.63 32.53
C ILE A 344 -0.20 -29.99 33.10
N VAL A 345 1.06 -30.41 32.91
CA VAL A 345 1.60 -31.59 33.59
C VAL A 345 3.07 -31.35 33.95
N PRO A 346 3.48 -31.47 35.23
CA PRO A 346 4.89 -31.48 35.59
C PRO A 346 5.48 -32.82 35.14
N VAL A 347 5.93 -32.88 33.89
CA VAL A 347 6.80 -33.97 33.44
C VAL A 347 8.19 -33.59 33.93
N GLU A 348 8.76 -34.41 34.83
CA GLU A 348 10.14 -34.33 35.27
C GLU A 348 11.05 -34.45 34.04
N VAL A 349 11.43 -33.30 33.45
CA VAL A 349 12.47 -33.22 32.43
C VAL A 349 13.73 -32.73 33.14
N THR A 350 14.81 -33.47 32.94
CA THR A 350 16.17 -33.23 33.42
C THR A 350 16.60 -31.76 33.30
N PRO A 351 17.39 -31.23 34.26
CA PRO A 351 17.80 -29.83 34.31
C PRO A 351 18.89 -29.53 33.28
N GLY A 352 18.51 -29.46 32.00
CA GLY A 352 19.25 -28.79 30.95
C GLY A 352 18.45 -27.55 30.55
N ALA A 353 18.97 -26.36 30.82
CA ALA A 353 18.30 -25.08 30.58
C ALA A 353 17.74 -25.02 29.14
N ARG A 354 16.41 -24.98 28.98
CA ARG A 354 15.77 -24.64 27.71
C ARG A 354 16.27 -23.25 27.27
N GLN A 355 16.82 -23.16 26.07
CA GLN A 355 17.53 -21.96 25.58
C GLN A 355 16.56 -21.07 24.80
N ASP A 356 16.34 -19.84 25.29
CA ASP A 356 15.31 -18.93 24.74
C ASP A 356 15.84 -17.93 23.70
N LEU A 357 17.17 -17.76 23.60
CA LEU A 357 17.80 -16.73 22.79
C LEU A 357 19.03 -17.28 22.06
N TYR A 358 19.06 -17.08 20.74
CA TYR A 358 20.14 -17.47 19.85
C TYR A 358 20.74 -16.24 19.17
N LEU A 359 22.06 -16.22 18.99
CA LEU A 359 22.77 -15.22 18.20
C LEU A 359 23.27 -15.87 16.90
N THR A 360 22.91 -15.30 15.76
CA THR A 360 23.37 -15.74 14.44
C THR A 360 24.40 -14.77 13.91
N ALA A 361 25.53 -15.30 13.43
CA ALA A 361 26.58 -14.52 12.78
C ALA A 361 26.90 -15.15 11.41
N SER A 362 26.88 -14.33 10.37
CA SER A 362 27.29 -14.72 9.02
C SER A 362 28.65 -14.14 8.66
N PHE A 363 29.51 -14.99 8.12
CA PHE A 363 30.85 -14.65 7.68
C PHE A 363 31.02 -14.99 6.21
N ILE A 364 31.80 -14.17 5.51
CA ILE A 364 32.21 -14.44 4.13
C ILE A 364 33.71 -14.57 4.09
N ASP A 365 34.18 -15.72 3.61
CA ASP A 365 35.58 -15.92 3.27
C ASP A 365 35.75 -15.75 1.75
N PRO A 366 36.38 -14.64 1.29
CA PRO A 366 36.60 -14.41 -0.13
C PRO A 366 37.55 -15.42 -0.80
N GLY A 367 38.32 -16.19 -0.03
CA GLY A 367 39.22 -17.23 -0.55
C GLY A 367 40.18 -16.75 -1.65
N ASP A 368 40.52 -17.64 -2.60
CA ASP A 368 41.21 -17.25 -3.83
C ASP A 368 40.22 -16.52 -4.75
N TYR A 369 40.56 -15.30 -5.21
CA TYR A 369 39.80 -14.43 -6.13
C TYR A 369 39.44 -15.05 -7.51
N SER A 370 39.54 -16.38 -7.65
CA SER A 370 39.15 -17.16 -8.82
C SER A 370 37.96 -18.11 -8.55
N SER A 371 37.63 -18.38 -7.28
CA SER A 371 36.52 -19.24 -6.86
C SER A 371 35.37 -18.44 -6.22
N MET A 372 34.19 -19.04 -6.12
CA MET A 372 33.05 -18.42 -5.42
C MET A 372 33.39 -18.26 -3.92
N PRO A 373 33.07 -17.12 -3.29
CA PRO A 373 33.32 -16.92 -1.87
C PRO A 373 32.54 -17.94 -1.03
N LYS A 374 33.18 -18.45 0.03
CA LYS A 374 32.53 -19.38 0.95
C LYS A 374 31.79 -18.59 2.02
N THR A 375 30.52 -18.92 2.23
CA THR A 375 29.71 -18.28 3.28
C THR A 375 29.57 -19.23 4.45
N GLU A 376 29.91 -18.76 5.65
CA GLU A 376 29.76 -19.51 6.90
C GLU A 376 28.67 -18.88 7.76
N LEU A 377 27.78 -19.71 8.30
CA LEU A 377 26.77 -19.32 9.28
C LEU A 377 27.04 -20.02 10.60
N VAL A 378 27.17 -19.25 11.69
CA VAL A 378 27.40 -19.76 13.04
C VAL A 378 26.25 -19.33 13.95
N LEU A 379 25.71 -20.29 14.71
CA LEU A 379 24.70 -20.10 15.73
C LEU A 379 25.36 -20.20 17.12
N TYR A 380 25.20 -19.15 17.92
CA TYR A 380 25.68 -19.07 19.29
C TYR A 380 24.52 -19.11 20.28
N THR A 381 24.73 -19.79 21.39
CA THR A 381 23.79 -19.93 22.51
C THR A 381 24.40 -19.37 23.78
N PHE A 382 23.55 -18.96 24.71
CA PHE A 382 23.97 -18.36 25.98
C PHE A 382 23.59 -19.29 27.12
N THR A 383 24.59 -19.86 27.80
CA THR A 383 24.38 -20.68 29.01
C THR A 383 24.85 -19.89 30.23
N ALA A 384 24.11 -20.00 31.33
CA ALA A 384 24.56 -19.49 32.61
C ALA A 384 25.60 -20.48 33.15
N THR A 385 26.82 -20.00 33.43
CA THR A 385 27.84 -20.81 34.10
C THR A 385 27.68 -20.67 35.60
N ASP A 386 27.20 -21.72 36.27
CA ASP A 386 27.24 -21.82 37.74
C ASP A 386 28.67 -22.16 38.18
N GLN A 387 29.52 -21.13 38.35
CA GLN A 387 30.70 -21.25 39.20
C GLN A 387 30.54 -20.36 40.43
N PRO A 388 30.56 -20.93 41.66
CA PRO A 388 30.50 -20.16 42.88
C PRO A 388 31.86 -19.51 43.14
N THR A 389 32.09 -18.33 42.57
CA THR A 389 33.16 -17.43 43.02
C THR A 389 32.49 -16.26 43.76
N GLY A 390 33.07 -15.84 44.88
CA GLY A 390 32.44 -15.06 45.96
C GLY A 390 31.98 -13.63 45.65
N SER A 391 31.62 -13.29 44.42
CA SER A 391 30.89 -12.06 44.06
C SER A 391 29.67 -12.46 43.24
N GLY A 392 28.46 -12.18 43.75
CA GLY A 392 27.18 -12.68 43.21
C GLY A 392 26.77 -12.17 41.83
N GLY A 393 27.53 -12.51 40.78
CA GLY A 393 27.19 -12.33 39.38
C GLY A 393 27.18 -13.68 38.66
N SER A 394 26.03 -14.08 38.12
CA SER A 394 25.94 -15.22 37.19
C SER A 394 26.59 -14.83 35.86
N SER A 395 27.81 -15.29 35.59
CA SER A 395 28.44 -15.09 34.28
C SER A 395 27.71 -15.92 33.22
N GLN A 396 27.34 -15.30 32.09
CA GLN A 396 26.82 -16.01 30.92
C GLN A 396 27.93 -16.11 29.88
N ALA A 397 28.23 -17.33 29.45
CA ALA A 397 29.18 -17.59 28.38
C ALA A 397 28.42 -17.92 27.08
N ALA A 398 28.92 -17.36 25.97
CA ALA A 398 28.40 -17.70 24.64
C ALA A 398 29.14 -18.93 24.09
N HIS A 399 28.40 -19.94 23.65
CA HIS A 399 28.93 -21.16 23.05
C HIS A 399 28.43 -21.29 21.61
N ALA A 400 29.31 -21.71 20.68
CA ALA A 400 28.88 -22.04 19.32
C ALA A 400 28.16 -23.40 19.34
N GLU A 401 26.88 -23.43 19.00
CA GLU A 401 26.05 -24.64 19.00
C GLU A 401 26.08 -25.34 17.63
N ALA A 402 25.93 -24.57 16.55
CA ALA A 402 25.93 -25.09 15.19
C ALA A 402 26.73 -24.17 14.25
N LYS A 403 27.50 -24.78 13.34
CA LYS A 403 28.22 -24.09 12.26
C LYS A 403 27.90 -24.78 10.95
N ARG A 404 27.47 -24.03 9.94
CA ARG A 404 27.21 -24.53 8.58
C ARG A 404 27.95 -23.68 7.55
N VAL A 405 28.67 -24.33 6.65
CA VAL A 405 29.36 -23.70 5.51
C VAL A 405 28.56 -24.00 4.26
N PHE A 406 28.30 -22.98 3.44
CA PHE A 406 27.60 -23.10 2.18
C PHE A 406 28.56 -22.83 1.03
N ASP A 407 28.72 -23.84 0.17
CA ASP A 407 29.49 -23.75 -1.08
C ASP A 407 28.60 -23.44 -2.30
N ASP A 408 27.26 -23.41 -2.12
CA ASP A 408 26.24 -23.28 -3.18
C ASP A 408 25.36 -22.04 -2.94
N GLY A 409 25.59 -21.00 -3.75
CA GLY A 409 24.93 -19.69 -3.67
C GLY A 409 25.55 -18.71 -2.65
N PHE A 410 25.42 -17.41 -2.91
CA PHE A 410 25.89 -16.33 -2.04
C PHE A 410 24.81 -15.93 -1.04
N LEU A 411 25.13 -15.92 0.26
CA LEU A 411 24.21 -15.48 1.30
C LEU A 411 24.06 -13.95 1.29
N SER A 412 22.85 -13.47 1.01
CA SER A 412 22.55 -12.03 0.89
C SER A 412 22.07 -11.40 2.20
N PHE A 413 21.14 -12.06 2.91
CA PHE A 413 20.55 -11.58 4.17
C PHE A 413 20.11 -12.74 5.07
N ILE A 414 20.06 -12.48 6.38
CA ILE A 414 19.47 -13.38 7.38
C ILE A 414 18.35 -12.65 8.12
N LEU A 415 17.21 -13.32 8.31
CA LEU A 415 16.08 -12.75 9.03
C LEU A 415 15.50 -13.72 10.06
N PRO A 416 15.41 -13.32 11.35
CA PRO A 416 14.76 -14.12 12.37
C PRO A 416 13.24 -14.10 12.20
N CYS A 417 12.60 -15.29 12.12
CA CYS A 417 11.13 -15.42 12.08
C CYS A 417 10.60 -15.94 13.43
N THR A 418 10.35 -15.01 14.36
CA THR A 418 9.93 -15.32 15.75
C THR A 418 8.68 -16.19 15.88
N PRO A 419 7.55 -16.00 15.16
CA PRO A 419 6.35 -16.81 15.39
C PRO A 419 6.52 -18.27 14.96
N ARG A 420 7.48 -18.55 14.07
CA ARG A 420 7.78 -19.88 13.56
C ARG A 420 8.99 -20.51 14.24
N GLY A 421 9.74 -19.76 15.07
CA GLY A 421 11.02 -20.21 15.63
C GLY A 421 12.02 -20.66 14.57
N THR A 422 11.98 -20.07 13.37
CA THR A 422 12.84 -20.45 12.23
C THR A 422 13.70 -19.28 11.78
N LEU A 423 14.86 -19.60 11.21
CA LEU A 423 15.77 -18.62 10.61
C LEU A 423 15.60 -18.62 9.09
N LEU A 424 15.36 -17.47 8.48
CA LEU A 424 15.25 -17.34 7.03
C LEU A 424 16.58 -16.86 6.46
N ALA A 425 17.12 -17.60 5.48
CA ALA A 425 18.35 -17.25 4.77
C ALA A 425 18.05 -17.07 3.27
N GLY A 426 18.46 -15.92 2.72
CA GLY A 426 18.34 -15.61 1.29
C GLY A 426 19.63 -15.90 0.55
N PHE A 427 19.64 -16.89 -0.33
CA PHE A 427 20.78 -17.24 -1.19
C PHE A 427 20.57 -16.72 -2.61
N MET A 428 21.64 -16.22 -3.21
CA MET A 428 21.68 -15.75 -4.59
C MET A 428 22.49 -16.68 -5.47
N ASP A 429 21.95 -17.00 -6.64
CA ASP A 429 22.65 -17.80 -7.63
C ASP A 429 23.56 -16.89 -8.47
N PRO A 430 24.81 -17.26 -8.77
CA PRO A 430 25.69 -16.45 -9.61
C PRO A 430 25.34 -16.55 -11.10
N VAL A 431 24.66 -17.62 -11.52
CA VAL A 431 24.28 -17.90 -12.91
C VAL A 431 22.88 -18.50 -12.94
N GLY A 432 22.04 -18.09 -13.89
CA GLY A 432 20.73 -18.69 -14.11
C GLY A 432 20.29 -18.70 -15.57
N ALA A 433 19.38 -19.61 -15.92
CA ALA A 433 18.85 -19.76 -17.28
C ALA A 433 17.56 -18.96 -17.48
N ILE A 434 17.42 -18.30 -18.64
CA ILE A 434 16.21 -17.57 -19.04
C ILE A 434 15.37 -18.45 -19.97
N SER A 435 14.16 -18.83 -19.54
CA SER A 435 13.31 -19.74 -20.32
C SER A 435 12.75 -19.11 -21.61
N HIS A 436 12.90 -19.78 -22.74
CA HIS A 436 12.48 -19.34 -24.08
C HIS A 436 10.98 -19.50 -24.42
N LYS A 437 10.11 -19.89 -23.47
CA LYS A 437 8.65 -20.03 -23.75
C LYS A 437 8.02 -18.65 -24.00
N ARG A 438 8.07 -18.22 -25.27
CA ARG A 438 7.44 -17.03 -25.85
C ARG A 438 5.98 -16.92 -25.39
N SER A 439 5.71 -16.06 -24.40
CA SER A 439 4.47 -15.29 -24.19
C SER A 439 4.10 -15.04 -22.71
N GLN A 440 4.68 -15.73 -21.72
CA GLN A 440 4.12 -15.63 -20.33
C GLN A 440 5.10 -15.47 -19.16
N ALA A 441 6.37 -15.85 -19.26
CA ALA A 441 7.29 -15.65 -18.13
C ALA A 441 7.73 -14.18 -18.06
N LYS A 442 7.19 -13.42 -17.10
CA LYS A 442 7.64 -12.04 -16.79
C LYS A 442 8.80 -12.00 -15.79
N GLU A 443 9.06 -13.13 -15.14
CA GLU A 443 10.00 -13.26 -14.02
C GLU A 443 10.97 -14.42 -14.25
N VAL A 444 12.18 -14.31 -13.70
CA VAL A 444 13.28 -15.27 -13.75
C VAL A 444 13.76 -15.53 -12.31
N CYS A 445 14.17 -16.77 -12.02
CA CYS A 445 14.74 -17.12 -10.73
C CYS A 445 16.15 -16.51 -10.61
N VAL A 446 16.39 -15.73 -9.55
CA VAL A 446 17.66 -15.07 -9.23
C VAL A 446 18.34 -15.68 -7.99
N GLY A 447 17.60 -16.48 -7.21
CA GLY A 447 18.14 -17.18 -6.05
C GLY A 447 17.08 -18.01 -5.32
N ARG A 448 17.36 -18.40 -4.08
CA ARG A 448 16.45 -19.18 -3.21
C ARG A 448 16.34 -18.59 -1.81
N ILE A 449 15.14 -18.64 -1.24
CA ILE A 449 14.87 -18.34 0.17
C ILE A 449 14.70 -19.69 0.88
N THR A 450 15.52 -19.93 1.90
CA THR A 450 15.55 -21.18 2.65
C THR A 450 15.17 -20.92 4.11
N ALA A 451 14.24 -21.72 4.64
CA ALA A 451 13.93 -21.75 6.06
C ALA A 451 14.81 -22.81 6.75
N LEU A 452 15.60 -22.39 7.74
CA LEU A 452 16.50 -23.23 8.51
C LEU A 452 15.86 -23.61 9.85
N LYS A 453 15.94 -24.91 10.19
CA LYS A 453 15.53 -25.45 11.49
C LYS A 453 16.56 -25.11 12.55
N LEU A 454 16.11 -24.83 13.76
CA LEU A 454 16.99 -24.67 14.92
C LEU A 454 16.85 -25.86 15.88
N PRO A 455 17.94 -26.24 16.58
CA PRO A 455 19.28 -25.64 16.56
C PRO A 455 20.19 -26.09 15.39
N ASP A 456 19.86 -27.19 14.69
CA ASP A 456 20.76 -27.88 13.76
C ASP A 456 21.08 -27.15 12.43
N LEU A 457 20.46 -26.00 12.15
CA LEU A 457 20.59 -25.24 10.89
C LEU A 457 20.31 -26.07 9.62
N SER A 458 19.41 -27.05 9.68
CA SER A 458 19.03 -27.89 8.52
C SER A 458 17.93 -27.26 7.65
N ASP A 459 17.90 -27.57 6.36
CA ASP A 459 16.92 -27.00 5.42
C ASP A 459 15.53 -27.62 5.64
N LEU A 460 14.54 -26.80 6.01
CA LEU A 460 13.14 -27.22 6.15
C LEU A 460 12.39 -27.10 4.81
N ALA A 461 12.47 -25.92 4.20
CA ALA A 461 11.73 -25.58 3.00
C ALA A 461 12.43 -24.49 2.20
N ASN A 462 12.34 -24.60 0.87
CA ASN A 462 12.96 -23.68 -0.07
C ASN A 462 11.90 -23.06 -1.00
N ARG A 463 12.06 -21.77 -1.32
CA ARG A 463 11.26 -21.06 -2.33
C ARG A 463 12.19 -20.31 -3.30
N PRO A 464 11.92 -20.32 -4.61
CA PRO A 464 12.70 -19.53 -5.56
C PRO A 464 12.42 -18.03 -5.37
N MET A 465 13.47 -17.23 -5.44
CA MET A 465 13.43 -15.78 -5.45
C MET A 465 13.33 -15.32 -6.90
N MET A 466 12.20 -14.69 -7.26
CA MET A 466 11.86 -14.34 -8.64
C MET A 466 12.06 -12.85 -8.88
N SER A 467 12.81 -12.46 -9.91
CA SER A 467 12.98 -11.06 -10.33
C SER A 467 12.45 -10.84 -11.76
N ALA A 468 12.02 -9.62 -12.07
CA ALA A 468 11.57 -9.29 -13.42
C ALA A 468 12.72 -9.36 -14.41
N ILE A 469 12.48 -9.86 -15.63
CA ILE A 469 13.52 -10.04 -16.68
C ILE A 469 14.33 -8.75 -16.93
N ALA A 470 13.72 -7.57 -16.76
CA ALA A 470 14.35 -6.28 -16.98
C ALA A 470 15.45 -5.94 -15.94
N ASP A 471 15.36 -6.53 -14.75
CA ASP A 471 16.14 -6.18 -13.56
C ASP A 471 17.20 -7.26 -13.23
N VAL A 472 17.16 -8.40 -13.94
CA VAL A 472 18.10 -9.52 -13.80
C VAL A 472 19.54 -9.07 -14.11
N GLY A 473 20.46 -9.34 -13.16
CA GLY A 473 21.89 -9.04 -13.29
C GLY A 473 22.27 -7.57 -13.05
N ARG A 474 21.29 -6.68 -12.81
CA ARG A 474 21.53 -5.29 -12.38
C ARG A 474 21.26 -5.09 -10.90
N ASP A 475 20.22 -5.76 -10.40
CA ASP A 475 19.67 -5.52 -9.07
C ASP A 475 19.85 -6.76 -8.18
N VAL A 476 20.80 -6.64 -7.24
CA VAL A 476 21.09 -7.66 -6.21
C VAL A 476 20.25 -7.36 -4.98
N PRO A 477 19.31 -8.23 -4.56
CA PRO A 477 18.54 -8.05 -3.33
C PRO A 477 19.44 -8.25 -2.10
N VAL A 478 19.94 -7.15 -1.54
CA VAL A 478 20.88 -7.17 -0.41
C VAL A 478 20.18 -7.07 0.93
N ASN A 479 19.00 -6.46 0.99
CA ASN A 479 18.25 -6.31 2.23
C ASN A 479 16.82 -6.81 2.06
N ALA A 480 16.23 -7.32 3.14
CA ALA A 480 14.90 -7.88 3.13
C ALA A 480 14.15 -7.59 4.43
N ALA A 481 12.83 -7.54 4.38
CA ALA A 481 11.98 -7.43 5.56
C ALA A 481 10.77 -8.37 5.46
N ILE A 482 10.41 -8.97 6.59
CA ILE A 482 9.29 -9.91 6.73
C ILE A 482 7.98 -9.14 6.86
N SER A 483 6.91 -9.64 6.25
CA SER A 483 5.57 -9.06 6.39
C SER A 483 5.00 -9.23 7.82
N PRO A 484 4.02 -8.41 8.23
CA PRO A 484 3.50 -8.41 9.60
C PRO A 484 2.99 -9.77 10.12
N ASN A 485 2.41 -10.58 9.23
CA ASN A 485 1.89 -11.91 9.54
C ASN A 485 2.83 -13.04 9.07
N SER A 486 4.07 -12.73 8.69
CA SER A 486 5.10 -13.70 8.29
C SER A 486 4.67 -14.61 7.12
N VAL A 487 3.99 -14.05 6.12
CA VAL A 487 3.56 -14.75 4.89
C VAL A 487 4.37 -14.33 3.67
N LEU A 488 4.79 -13.06 3.61
CA LEU A 488 5.53 -12.48 2.50
C LEU A 488 6.88 -11.93 2.96
N LEU A 489 7.79 -11.80 2.01
CA LEU A 489 9.09 -11.17 2.17
C LEU A 489 9.22 -10.06 1.14
N CYS A 490 9.65 -8.87 1.56
CA CYS A 490 10.03 -7.81 0.63
C CYS A 490 11.55 -7.71 0.55
N THR A 491 12.09 -7.49 -0.64
CA THR A 491 13.53 -7.36 -0.90
C THR A 491 13.82 -6.04 -1.59
N LEU A 492 14.92 -5.39 -1.20
CA LEU A 492 15.38 -4.12 -1.76
C LEU A 492 16.71 -4.33 -2.50
N PRO A 493 16.82 -3.85 -3.75
CA PRO A 493 18.06 -3.96 -4.51
C PRO A 493 19.12 -2.95 -4.05
N SER A 494 20.39 -3.36 -4.09
CA SER A 494 21.57 -2.57 -3.67
C SER A 494 21.78 -1.29 -4.47
N SER A 495 21.47 -1.32 -5.76
CA SER A 495 21.63 -0.17 -6.66
C SER A 495 20.28 0.46 -6.98
N SER A 496 19.76 1.26 -6.05
CA SER A 496 18.53 2.02 -6.26
C SER A 496 18.75 3.20 -7.23
N PHE A 497 19.32 2.95 -8.42
CA PHE A 497 19.34 3.91 -9.52
C PHE A 497 17.98 3.86 -10.22
N LEU A 498 17.21 4.95 -10.12
CA LEU A 498 15.93 5.18 -10.80
C LEU A 498 14.71 4.39 -10.26
N GLY A 499 14.39 4.54 -8.98
CA GLY A 499 13.03 4.26 -8.48
C GLY A 499 12.53 2.82 -8.72
N THR A 500 13.44 1.85 -8.72
CA THR A 500 13.11 0.42 -8.88
C THR A 500 12.18 -0.02 -7.76
N PRO A 501 11.04 -0.66 -8.06
CA PRO A 501 10.09 -1.09 -7.04
C PRO A 501 10.67 -2.21 -6.16
N VAL A 502 10.30 -2.20 -4.88
CA VAL A 502 10.55 -3.30 -3.94
C VAL A 502 9.95 -4.59 -4.50
N SER A 503 10.72 -5.68 -4.57
CA SER A 503 10.25 -6.99 -4.97
C SER A 503 9.60 -7.73 -3.80
N ILE A 504 8.51 -8.44 -4.07
CA ILE A 504 7.72 -9.15 -3.05
C ILE A 504 7.73 -10.63 -3.40
N HIS A 505 8.15 -11.46 -2.45
CA HIS A 505 8.22 -12.92 -2.57
C HIS A 505 7.32 -13.60 -1.52
N SER A 506 6.84 -14.80 -1.85
CA SER A 506 6.16 -15.67 -0.87
C SER A 506 7.20 -16.37 0.01
N LEU A 507 6.95 -16.43 1.31
CA LEU A 507 7.82 -17.18 2.22
C LEU A 507 7.66 -18.70 2.03
N PRO A 508 8.70 -19.49 2.38
CA PRO A 508 8.58 -20.94 2.44
C PRO A 508 7.45 -21.39 3.40
N PRO A 509 6.75 -22.50 3.08
CA PRO A 509 5.75 -23.09 3.96
C PRO A 509 6.36 -23.50 5.29
N TYR A 510 5.62 -23.34 6.39
CA TYR A 510 6.03 -23.78 7.72
C TYR A 510 5.62 -25.24 7.94
N LEU A 511 6.58 -26.14 7.91
CA LEU A 511 6.35 -27.55 8.26
C LEU A 511 6.62 -27.75 9.76
N PRO A 512 5.60 -28.12 10.57
CA PRO A 512 5.82 -28.41 11.98
C PRO A 512 6.74 -29.65 12.14
N PRO A 513 7.56 -29.70 13.20
CA PRO A 513 8.59 -30.74 13.37
C PRO A 513 8.05 -32.18 13.48
N THR A 514 6.76 -32.36 13.73
CA THR A 514 6.10 -33.65 14.00
C THR A 514 5.52 -34.33 12.75
N ALA A 515 5.49 -33.64 11.60
CA ALA A 515 4.99 -34.23 10.36
C ALA A 515 6.06 -35.13 9.72
N SER A 516 5.89 -36.45 9.84
CA SER A 516 6.69 -37.42 9.09
C SER A 516 6.58 -37.17 7.59
N GLN A 517 7.72 -37.19 6.89
CA GLN A 517 7.80 -36.98 5.44
C GLN A 517 6.97 -38.03 4.70
N SER A 518 5.73 -37.71 4.33
CA SER A 518 4.99 -38.51 3.37
C SER A 518 5.55 -38.24 1.97
N LYS A 519 5.99 -39.30 1.28
CA LYS A 519 6.53 -39.26 -0.09
C LYS A 519 5.43 -39.00 -1.12
N THR A 520 4.72 -37.88 -1.02
CA THR A 520 3.86 -37.39 -2.11
C THR A 520 4.54 -36.18 -2.75
N ALA A 521 4.60 -36.17 -4.07
CA ALA A 521 5.30 -35.16 -4.84
C ALA A 521 4.83 -33.74 -4.43
N PRO A 522 5.74 -32.76 -4.28
CA PRO A 522 5.34 -31.40 -3.98
C PRO A 522 4.45 -30.91 -5.13
N SER A 523 3.20 -30.58 -4.82
CA SER A 523 2.35 -29.85 -5.74
C SER A 523 3.09 -28.57 -6.14
N ILE A 524 3.01 -28.20 -7.41
CA ILE A 524 3.76 -27.08 -8.04
C ILE A 524 3.55 -25.72 -7.31
N LEU A 525 2.63 -25.67 -6.35
CA LEU A 525 2.32 -24.48 -5.57
C LEU A 525 2.74 -24.46 -4.11
N GLY A 526 3.06 -25.60 -3.45
CA GLY A 526 3.62 -25.63 -2.09
C GLY A 526 2.93 -24.71 -1.06
N LEU A 527 1.64 -24.38 -1.23
CA LEU A 527 0.83 -23.63 -0.28
C LEU A 527 0.32 -24.63 0.75
N THR A 528 1.22 -24.99 1.68
CA THR A 528 1.02 -25.23 3.12
C THR A 528 -0.05 -26.21 3.60
N SER A 529 0.18 -26.79 4.78
CA SER A 529 -0.81 -27.55 5.55
C SER A 529 -2.17 -26.82 5.65
N ASP A 530 -3.27 -27.56 5.78
CA ASP A 530 -4.65 -27.02 5.85
C ASP A 530 -4.86 -25.94 6.95
N LEU A 531 -3.89 -25.72 7.84
CA LEU A 531 -4.00 -24.87 9.04
C LEU A 531 -3.16 -23.59 9.03
N GLU A 532 -2.14 -23.45 8.17
CA GLU A 532 -1.19 -22.31 8.23
C GLU A 532 -1.78 -20.94 7.82
N LEU A 533 -2.52 -20.88 6.71
CA LEU A 533 -3.17 -19.62 6.32
C LEU A 533 -4.32 -19.24 7.26
N PRO A 534 -5.19 -20.18 7.71
CA PRO A 534 -6.18 -19.91 8.74
C PRO A 534 -5.58 -19.35 10.03
N SER A 535 -4.49 -19.93 10.51
CA SER A 535 -3.83 -19.52 11.75
C SER A 535 -3.26 -18.10 11.67
N CYS A 536 -2.69 -17.73 10.52
CA CYS A 536 -2.23 -16.37 10.26
C CYS A 536 -3.39 -15.36 10.27
N ILE A 537 -4.55 -15.71 9.71
CA ILE A 537 -5.76 -14.85 9.76
C ILE A 537 -6.19 -14.63 11.20
N VAL A 538 -6.32 -15.70 11.99
CA VAL A 538 -6.70 -15.64 13.40
C VAL A 538 -5.73 -14.76 14.20
N ALA A 539 -4.43 -14.99 14.02
CA ALA A 539 -3.38 -14.21 14.67
C ALA A 539 -3.47 -12.72 14.27
N SER A 540 -3.76 -12.41 13.01
CA SER A 540 -3.92 -11.03 12.53
C SER A 540 -5.12 -10.33 13.18
N ILE A 541 -6.25 -11.01 13.32
CA ILE A 541 -7.46 -10.48 13.97
C ILE A 541 -7.20 -10.22 15.46
N ARG A 542 -6.62 -11.20 16.17
CA ARG A 542 -6.31 -11.10 17.61
C ARG A 542 -5.25 -10.03 17.92
N SER A 543 -4.28 -9.86 17.02
CA SER A 543 -3.20 -8.87 17.18
C SER A 543 -3.51 -7.51 16.55
N ARG A 544 -4.68 -7.32 15.93
CA ARG A 544 -5.08 -6.11 15.20
C ARG A 544 -4.05 -5.68 14.12
N LYS A 545 -3.35 -6.65 13.53
CA LYS A 545 -2.41 -6.42 12.41
C LYS A 545 -3.19 -6.28 11.08
N SER A 546 -2.59 -5.60 10.11
CA SER A 546 -3.15 -5.55 8.76
C SER A 546 -3.11 -6.95 8.11
N PRO A 547 -4.23 -7.46 7.54
CA PRO A 547 -4.29 -8.76 6.87
C PRO A 547 -3.81 -8.73 5.40
N SER A 548 -3.33 -7.58 4.92
CA SER A 548 -3.09 -7.35 3.48
C SER A 548 -2.08 -8.30 2.83
N ASP A 549 -1.09 -8.80 3.57
CA ASP A 549 -0.12 -9.79 3.10
C ASP A 549 -0.76 -11.17 2.84
N ILE A 550 -1.64 -11.61 3.75
CA ILE A 550 -2.44 -12.84 3.60
C ILE A 550 -3.37 -12.71 2.39
N ILE A 551 -4.04 -11.57 2.26
CA ILE A 551 -4.98 -11.27 1.16
C ILE A 551 -4.25 -11.29 -0.18
N HIS A 552 -3.04 -10.73 -0.24
CA HIS A 552 -2.21 -10.78 -1.43
C HIS A 552 -1.88 -12.22 -1.84
N SER A 553 -1.54 -13.09 -0.88
CA SER A 553 -1.29 -14.51 -1.13
C SER A 553 -2.54 -15.21 -1.68
N LEU A 554 -3.70 -15.05 -1.03
CA LEU A 554 -4.97 -15.68 -1.41
C LEU A 554 -5.55 -15.21 -2.77
N SER A 555 -5.21 -13.98 -3.17
CA SER A 555 -5.66 -13.37 -4.42
C SER A 555 -4.73 -13.63 -5.61
N THR A 556 -3.60 -14.32 -5.42
CA THR A 556 -2.69 -14.69 -6.51
C THR A 556 -3.40 -15.63 -7.49
N SER A 557 -3.17 -15.46 -8.81
CA SER A 557 -3.88 -16.20 -9.89
C SER A 557 -3.80 -17.73 -9.79
N LEU A 558 -2.89 -18.27 -8.98
CA LEU A 558 -2.69 -19.70 -8.79
C LEU A 558 -3.59 -20.29 -7.70
N ALA A 559 -4.18 -19.48 -6.82
CA ALA A 559 -5.09 -19.95 -5.78
C ALA A 559 -6.50 -20.16 -6.34
N SER A 560 -7.13 -21.31 -6.11
CA SER A 560 -8.53 -21.57 -6.47
C SER A 560 -9.52 -20.80 -5.59
N VAL A 561 -10.79 -20.73 -5.98
CA VAL A 561 -11.87 -20.16 -5.14
C VAL A 561 -12.17 -21.09 -3.95
N ASP A 562 -12.06 -22.41 -4.13
CA ASP A 562 -12.30 -23.40 -3.08
C ASP A 562 -11.25 -23.36 -1.96
N MET A 563 -9.98 -23.10 -2.30
CA MET A 563 -8.93 -22.92 -1.29
C MET A 563 -9.17 -21.67 -0.44
N LEU A 564 -9.76 -20.64 -1.04
CA LEU A 564 -10.07 -19.39 -0.35
C LEU A 564 -11.24 -19.59 0.62
N SER A 565 -12.28 -20.30 0.23
CA SER A 565 -13.40 -20.61 1.12
C SER A 565 -13.01 -21.59 2.22
N SER A 566 -12.17 -22.59 1.93
CA SER A 566 -11.64 -23.50 2.96
C SER A 566 -10.78 -22.76 3.98
N THR A 567 -9.94 -21.81 3.53
CA THR A 567 -9.09 -21.00 4.42
C THR A 567 -9.93 -20.11 5.35
N LEU A 568 -10.93 -19.41 4.80
CA LEU A 568 -11.84 -18.57 5.59
C LEU A 568 -12.68 -19.39 6.57
N HIS A 569 -13.12 -20.58 6.15
CA HIS A 569 -13.85 -21.52 7.01
C HIS A 569 -12.98 -22.04 8.16
N GLY A 570 -11.73 -22.43 7.88
CA GLY A 570 -10.76 -22.84 8.91
C GLY A 570 -10.50 -21.71 9.92
N ALA A 571 -10.35 -20.47 9.45
CA ALA A 571 -10.14 -19.32 10.33
C ALA A 571 -11.36 -19.05 11.24
N ALA A 572 -12.58 -19.15 10.68
CA ALA A 572 -13.82 -19.01 11.45
C ALA A 572 -13.97 -20.14 12.50
N SER A 573 -13.58 -21.37 12.15
CA SER A 573 -13.62 -22.51 13.07
C SER A 573 -12.73 -22.29 14.30
N ILE A 574 -11.48 -21.85 14.09
CA ILE A 574 -10.52 -21.55 15.16
C ILE A 574 -11.03 -20.39 16.03
N LEU A 575 -11.56 -19.33 15.42
CA LEU A 575 -12.10 -18.19 16.18
C LEU A 575 -13.28 -18.63 17.05
N ASP A 576 -14.19 -19.46 16.53
CA ASP A 576 -15.34 -19.94 17.27
C ASP A 576 -14.95 -20.86 18.43
N SER A 577 -14.00 -21.78 18.23
CA SER A 577 -13.52 -22.67 19.30
C SER A 577 -12.89 -21.88 20.46
N ASP A 578 -12.19 -20.79 20.15
CA ASP A 578 -11.54 -19.94 21.15
C ASP A 578 -12.47 -18.88 21.76
N SER A 579 -13.71 -18.74 21.28
CA SER A 579 -14.61 -17.62 21.67
C SER A 579 -15.52 -17.91 22.86
N PHE A 580 -15.49 -19.11 23.47
CA PHE A 580 -16.33 -19.49 24.62
C PHE A 580 -17.81 -19.06 24.51
N GLY A 581 -18.38 -19.06 23.29
CA GLY A 581 -19.76 -18.62 23.02
C GLY A 581 -19.96 -17.16 22.57
N LEU A 582 -18.90 -16.36 22.42
CA LEU A 582 -18.94 -14.96 21.95
C LEU A 582 -18.47 -14.82 20.48
N SER A 583 -18.99 -15.65 19.58
CA SER A 583 -18.59 -15.65 18.16
C SER A 583 -18.91 -14.33 17.45
N GLU A 584 -19.92 -13.58 17.90
CA GLU A 584 -20.34 -12.31 17.29
C GLU A 584 -19.25 -11.22 17.28
N MET A 585 -18.30 -11.29 18.20
CA MET A 585 -17.27 -10.25 18.36
C MET A 585 -16.33 -10.16 17.15
N TRP A 586 -16.05 -11.29 16.50
CA TRP A 586 -15.05 -11.38 15.43
C TRP A 586 -15.67 -11.44 14.04
N LEU A 587 -16.98 -11.71 13.94
CA LEU A 587 -17.71 -11.81 12.66
C LEU A 587 -17.54 -10.57 11.78
N LYS A 588 -17.54 -9.36 12.37
CA LYS A 588 -17.29 -8.10 11.66
C LYS A 588 -15.92 -8.08 11.00
N ASP A 589 -14.90 -8.55 11.72
CA ASP A 589 -13.52 -8.55 11.23
C ASP A 589 -13.33 -9.64 10.15
N THR A 590 -13.97 -10.80 10.32
CA THR A 590 -13.97 -11.89 9.31
C THR A 590 -14.66 -11.45 8.00
N PHE A 591 -15.82 -10.79 8.08
CA PHE A 591 -16.46 -10.21 6.89
C PHE A 591 -15.60 -9.10 6.24
N GLY A 592 -14.92 -8.28 7.06
CA GLY A 592 -13.96 -7.30 6.57
C GLY A 592 -12.87 -7.93 5.70
N ILE A 593 -12.24 -9.02 6.19
CA ILE A 593 -11.25 -9.77 5.42
C ILE A 593 -11.87 -10.39 4.17
N ALA A 594 -13.04 -11.01 4.27
CA ALA A 594 -13.74 -11.61 3.13
C ALA A 594 -14.01 -10.57 2.03
N THR A 595 -14.44 -9.35 2.36
CA THR A 595 -14.67 -8.28 1.36
C THR A 595 -13.39 -7.95 0.60
N GLU A 596 -12.28 -7.76 1.29
CA GLU A 596 -11.03 -7.36 0.65
C GLU A 596 -10.44 -8.51 -0.20
N VAL A 597 -10.56 -9.75 0.26
CA VAL A 597 -10.14 -10.97 -0.46
C VAL A 597 -10.93 -11.16 -1.76
N TYR A 598 -12.27 -11.18 -1.70
CA TYR A 598 -13.12 -11.39 -2.87
C TYR A 598 -12.97 -10.27 -3.90
N LEU A 599 -12.88 -9.01 -3.45
CA LEU A 599 -12.67 -7.87 -4.34
C LEU A 599 -11.29 -7.94 -5.02
N THR A 600 -10.22 -8.20 -4.27
CA THR A 600 -8.86 -8.26 -4.81
C THR A 600 -8.72 -9.42 -5.79
N LYS A 601 -9.34 -10.56 -5.51
CA LYS A 601 -9.35 -11.71 -6.43
C LYS A 601 -10.13 -11.43 -7.71
N SER A 602 -11.31 -10.81 -7.63
CA SER A 602 -12.11 -10.44 -8.82
C SER A 602 -11.39 -9.46 -9.77
N ARG A 603 -10.46 -8.65 -9.24
CA ARG A 603 -9.63 -7.74 -10.03
C ARG A 603 -8.47 -8.44 -10.74
N ARG A 604 -8.02 -9.57 -10.20
CA ARG A 604 -6.87 -10.35 -10.71
C ARG A 604 -7.30 -11.51 -11.63
N THR A 605 -8.54 -11.99 -11.51
CA THR A 605 -9.09 -13.02 -12.41
C THR A 605 -9.44 -12.45 -13.78
N ASN A 606 -9.11 -13.20 -14.84
CA ASN A 606 -9.44 -12.85 -16.24
C ASN A 606 -10.70 -13.56 -16.75
N VAL A 607 -11.30 -14.46 -15.97
CA VAL A 607 -12.50 -15.23 -16.34
C VAL A 607 -13.75 -14.44 -15.93
N ASP A 608 -14.55 -14.02 -16.92
CA ASP A 608 -15.72 -13.15 -16.68
C ASP A 608 -16.79 -13.79 -15.79
N ALA A 609 -17.03 -15.11 -15.91
CA ALA A 609 -18.03 -15.82 -15.10
C ALA A 609 -17.63 -15.87 -13.61
N GLU A 610 -16.39 -16.26 -13.31
CA GLU A 610 -15.84 -16.23 -11.95
C GLU A 610 -15.80 -14.81 -11.39
N LYS A 611 -15.49 -13.83 -12.23
CA LYS A 611 -15.47 -12.42 -11.82
C LYS A 611 -16.85 -11.94 -11.37
N ILE A 612 -17.92 -12.29 -12.08
CA ILE A 612 -19.29 -11.95 -11.69
C ILE A 612 -19.66 -12.60 -10.35
N ASP A 613 -19.34 -13.88 -10.15
CA ASP A 613 -19.58 -14.60 -8.88
C ASP A 613 -18.82 -13.96 -7.71
N LEU A 614 -17.52 -13.68 -7.90
CA LEU A 614 -16.68 -13.02 -6.89
C LEU A 614 -17.18 -11.61 -6.53
N ILE A 615 -17.66 -10.85 -7.52
CA ILE A 615 -18.27 -9.53 -7.27
C ILE A 615 -19.57 -9.67 -6.47
N ALA A 616 -20.39 -10.69 -6.76
CA ALA A 616 -21.62 -10.94 -6.00
C ALA A 616 -21.33 -11.35 -4.56
N ARG A 617 -20.35 -12.22 -4.31
CA ARG A 617 -19.88 -12.60 -2.95
C ARG A 617 -19.30 -11.41 -2.21
N TRP A 618 -18.48 -10.60 -2.88
CA TRP A 618 -17.95 -9.36 -2.33
C TRP A 618 -19.08 -8.43 -1.90
N LYS A 619 -20.08 -8.22 -2.76
CA LYS A 619 -21.22 -7.36 -2.48
C LYS A 619 -21.98 -7.85 -1.25
N ALA A 620 -22.24 -9.15 -1.14
CA ALA A 620 -22.92 -9.72 0.03
C ALA A 620 -22.15 -9.48 1.34
N ALA A 621 -20.83 -9.67 1.34
CA ALA A 621 -20.00 -9.37 2.51
C ALA A 621 -19.95 -7.87 2.82
N HIS A 622 -19.92 -7.02 1.79
CA HIS A 622 -19.87 -5.56 1.93
C HIS A 622 -21.19 -5.02 2.50
N ASP A 623 -22.32 -5.53 2.03
CA ASP A 623 -23.65 -5.19 2.53
C ASP A 623 -23.78 -5.58 4.02
N ALA A 624 -23.27 -6.75 4.42
CA ALA A 624 -23.24 -7.18 5.83
C ALA A 624 -22.41 -6.24 6.71
N CYS A 625 -21.21 -5.82 6.27
CA CYS A 625 -20.41 -4.82 6.97
C CYS A 625 -21.11 -3.46 7.04
N SER A 626 -21.78 -3.07 5.96
CA SER A 626 -22.50 -1.80 5.86
C SER A 626 -23.72 -1.75 6.79
N LEU A 627 -24.46 -2.86 6.93
CA LEU A 627 -25.54 -2.98 7.91
C LEU A 627 -25.04 -2.80 9.34
N THR A 628 -23.93 -3.45 9.70
CA THR A 628 -23.34 -3.29 11.04
C THR A 628 -22.89 -1.85 11.28
N ALA A 629 -22.29 -1.19 10.28
CA ALA A 629 -21.91 0.22 10.39
C ALA A 629 -23.12 1.15 10.51
N CYS A 630 -24.21 0.86 9.79
CA CYS A 630 -25.47 1.58 9.92
C CYS A 630 -26.03 1.47 11.35
N CYS A 631 -26.08 0.26 11.93
CA CYS A 631 -26.53 0.09 13.31
C CYS A 631 -25.68 0.90 14.29
N SER A 632 -24.35 0.82 14.20
CA SER A 632 -23.47 1.61 15.07
C SER A 632 -23.67 3.12 14.90
N ALA A 633 -23.87 3.61 13.68
CA ALA A 633 -24.15 5.03 13.44
C ALA A 633 -25.47 5.48 14.07
N PHE A 634 -26.53 4.66 13.98
CA PHE A 634 -27.81 4.96 14.64
C PHE A 634 -27.70 4.90 16.18
N GLU A 635 -26.94 3.95 16.72
CA GLU A 635 -26.68 3.81 18.16
C GLU A 635 -25.86 5.00 18.70
N GLU A 636 -24.84 5.47 17.97
CA GLU A 636 -24.03 6.64 18.35
C GLU A 636 -24.81 7.96 18.27
N CYS A 637 -25.76 8.08 17.35
CA CYS A 637 -26.62 9.26 17.22
C CYS A 637 -27.82 9.25 18.17
N GLN A 638 -27.96 8.22 19.03
CA GLN A 638 -29.09 8.10 19.95
C GLN A 638 -28.77 8.80 21.29
N GLU A 639 -29.42 9.93 21.55
CA GLU A 639 -29.31 10.65 22.84
C GLU A 639 -30.60 10.45 23.66
N LEU A 640 -30.50 9.74 24.79
CA LEU A 640 -31.59 9.45 25.74
C LEU A 640 -32.83 8.79 25.10
N VAL A 641 -33.73 9.58 24.48
CA VAL A 641 -35.02 9.16 23.88
C VAL A 641 -35.16 9.62 22.42
N GLY A 642 -34.26 10.45 21.92
CA GLY A 642 -34.29 11.01 20.57
C GLY A 642 -33.03 10.72 19.75
N TYR A 643 -33.04 11.16 18.50
CA TYR A 643 -31.87 11.12 17.62
C TYR A 643 -31.28 12.52 17.49
N ASP A 644 -29.95 12.61 17.40
CA ASP A 644 -29.25 13.87 17.15
C ASP A 644 -29.69 14.49 15.81
N LEU A 645 -30.23 15.71 15.89
CA LEU A 645 -30.79 16.42 14.74
C LEU A 645 -29.71 17.09 13.87
N ASP A 646 -28.49 17.27 14.39
CA ASP A 646 -27.39 17.88 13.64
C ASP A 646 -26.88 16.95 12.52
N ALA A 647 -27.07 15.63 12.67
CA ALA A 647 -26.68 14.61 11.70
C ALA A 647 -27.83 14.08 10.80
N VAL A 648 -29.00 14.72 10.80
CA VAL A 648 -30.24 14.21 10.15
C VAL A 648 -30.05 13.81 8.70
N TRP A 649 -29.32 14.58 7.89
CA TRP A 649 -29.11 14.25 6.48
C TRP A 649 -28.27 12.99 6.25
N HIS A 650 -27.36 12.68 7.17
CA HIS A 650 -26.59 11.43 7.15
C HIS A 650 -27.50 10.25 7.51
N LEU A 651 -28.33 10.38 8.56
CA LEU A 651 -29.29 9.35 8.96
C LEU A 651 -30.36 9.11 7.88
N VAL A 652 -30.88 10.15 7.23
CA VAL A 652 -31.78 10.03 6.06
C VAL A 652 -31.07 9.35 4.88
N GLY A 653 -29.77 9.59 4.71
CA GLY A 653 -28.95 8.87 3.74
C GLY A 653 -28.85 7.37 4.01
N LEU A 654 -28.54 7.00 5.26
CA LEU A 654 -28.47 5.60 5.69
C LEU A 654 -29.82 4.90 5.57
N SER A 655 -30.91 5.54 5.99
CA SER A 655 -32.28 5.02 5.84
C SER A 655 -32.64 4.77 4.38
N SER A 656 -32.31 5.71 3.48
CA SER A 656 -32.59 5.56 2.05
C SER A 656 -31.83 4.38 1.42
N TRP A 657 -30.55 4.20 1.75
CA TRP A 657 -29.80 3.04 1.28
C TRP A 657 -30.35 1.73 1.85
N LEU A 658 -30.70 1.70 3.15
CA LEU A 658 -31.24 0.50 3.78
C LEU A 658 -32.54 0.06 3.09
N ILE A 659 -33.40 1.01 2.75
CA ILE A 659 -34.66 0.77 2.04
C ILE A 659 -34.39 0.24 0.63
N GLU A 660 -33.50 0.87 -0.15
CA GLU A 660 -33.09 0.39 -1.48
C GLU A 660 -32.47 -1.02 -1.43
N PHE A 661 -31.70 -1.32 -0.38
CA PHE A 661 -31.14 -2.66 -0.13
C PHE A 661 -32.26 -3.67 0.15
N THR A 662 -33.21 -3.35 1.03
CA THR A 662 -34.34 -4.24 1.31
C THR A 662 -35.26 -4.45 0.11
N GLU A 663 -35.49 -3.41 -0.71
CA GLU A 663 -36.23 -3.55 -1.96
C GLU A 663 -35.52 -4.53 -2.90
N SER A 664 -34.20 -4.42 -3.03
CA SER A 664 -33.40 -5.31 -3.88
C SER A 664 -33.47 -6.75 -3.38
N LEU A 665 -33.34 -6.97 -2.07
CA LEU A 665 -33.48 -8.28 -1.44
C LEU A 665 -34.86 -8.90 -1.68
N LEU A 666 -35.93 -8.10 -1.55
CA LEU A 666 -37.31 -8.58 -1.74
C LEU A 666 -37.64 -8.81 -3.21
N LYS A 667 -37.08 -8.04 -4.15
CA LYS A 667 -37.17 -8.33 -5.59
C LYS A 667 -36.56 -9.70 -5.93
N GLU A 668 -35.39 -10.01 -5.38
CA GLU A 668 -34.77 -11.34 -5.54
C GLU A 668 -35.62 -12.44 -4.88
N CYS A 669 -36.26 -12.18 -3.73
CA CYS A 669 -37.22 -13.12 -3.13
C CYS A 669 -38.43 -13.40 -4.02
N VAL A 670 -39.00 -12.37 -4.68
CA VAL A 670 -40.13 -12.53 -5.62
C VAL A 670 -39.71 -13.32 -6.84
N LEU A 671 -38.56 -12.99 -7.45
CA LEU A 671 -38.04 -13.71 -8.61
C LEU A 671 -37.76 -15.19 -8.29
N ALA A 672 -37.19 -15.47 -7.12
CA ALA A 672 -36.96 -16.84 -6.67
C ALA A 672 -38.27 -17.57 -6.30
N GLY A 673 -39.30 -16.84 -5.86
CA GLY A 673 -40.63 -17.36 -5.58
C GLY A 673 -41.43 -17.74 -6.83
N ASP A 674 -41.38 -16.92 -7.88
CA ASP A 674 -42.08 -17.18 -9.14
C ASP A 674 -41.52 -18.42 -9.86
N ASP A 675 -40.20 -18.67 -9.78
CA ASP A 675 -39.57 -19.91 -10.25
C ASP A 675 -40.05 -21.16 -9.47
N LEU A 676 -40.32 -21.03 -8.16
CA LEU A 676 -40.88 -22.12 -7.34
C LEU A 676 -42.33 -22.44 -7.70
N LEU A 677 -43.10 -21.44 -8.15
CA LEU A 677 -44.48 -21.60 -8.60
C LEU A 677 -44.56 -22.14 -10.05
N SER A 678 -43.56 -21.82 -10.87
CA SER A 678 -43.46 -22.24 -12.28
C SER A 678 -42.97 -23.68 -12.44
N SER A 679 -42.17 -24.19 -11.50
CA SER A 679 -41.63 -25.56 -11.52
C SER A 679 -42.60 -26.60 -10.92
N GLY A 680 -43.82 -26.65 -11.45
CA GLY A 680 -44.70 -27.80 -11.31
C GLY A 680 -44.35 -28.85 -12.37
N ALA A 681 -43.66 -29.93 -11.96
CA ALA A 681 -43.40 -31.16 -12.71
C ALA A 681 -42.25 -31.18 -13.74
N VAL A 682 -41.02 -31.48 -13.28
CA VAL A 682 -40.07 -32.34 -14.01
C VAL A 682 -39.31 -33.21 -12.99
N LYS A 683 -39.22 -34.52 -13.24
CA LYS A 683 -38.45 -35.49 -12.42
C LYS A 683 -36.95 -35.33 -12.68
N ASP A 684 -36.15 -35.28 -11.62
CA ASP A 684 -34.67 -35.28 -11.68
C ASP A 684 -34.13 -36.66 -12.12
N GLU A 685 -33.32 -36.68 -13.18
CA GLU A 685 -32.40 -37.78 -13.54
C GLU A 685 -30.95 -37.33 -13.25
N PRO A 686 -30.09 -38.18 -12.66
CA PRO A 686 -28.72 -37.79 -12.33
C PRO A 686 -27.75 -38.12 -13.48
N GLY A 687 -27.10 -37.12 -14.07
CA GLY A 687 -26.12 -37.37 -15.12
C GLY A 687 -25.26 -36.17 -15.56
N ASN A 688 -24.03 -36.13 -15.03
CA ASN A 688 -22.76 -35.73 -15.65
C ASN A 688 -22.57 -34.34 -16.32
N GLY A 689 -21.58 -33.60 -15.81
CA GLY A 689 -20.63 -32.83 -16.63
C GLY A 689 -20.97 -31.37 -16.96
N THR A 690 -20.40 -30.44 -16.19
CA THR A 690 -19.99 -29.08 -16.62
C THR A 690 -20.96 -28.32 -17.52
N SER A 691 -22.03 -27.79 -16.93
CA SER A 691 -22.70 -26.60 -17.41
C SER A 691 -23.15 -25.78 -16.21
N TYR A 692 -22.87 -24.47 -16.19
CA TYR A 692 -23.34 -23.55 -15.16
C TYR A 692 -24.88 -23.45 -15.24
N SER A 693 -25.59 -24.36 -14.57
CA SER A 693 -27.02 -24.19 -14.32
C SER A 693 -27.17 -23.09 -13.27
N LYS A 694 -27.89 -22.04 -13.63
CA LYS A 694 -28.17 -20.89 -12.78
C LYS A 694 -29.07 -21.37 -11.63
N SER A 695 -28.49 -21.73 -10.49
CA SER A 695 -29.28 -22.18 -9.34
C SER A 695 -30.12 -20.99 -8.81
N THR A 696 -31.45 -21.11 -8.87
CA THR A 696 -32.41 -20.04 -8.50
C THR A 696 -32.20 -19.50 -7.08
N PHE A 697 -31.70 -20.32 -6.15
CA PHE A 697 -31.42 -19.94 -4.75
C PHE A 697 -29.91 -19.76 -4.45
N GLY A 698 -29.08 -19.72 -5.50
CA GLY A 698 -27.64 -19.47 -5.42
C GLY A 698 -27.16 -18.02 -5.26
N PRO A 699 -27.97 -16.95 -5.43
CA PRO A 699 -27.48 -15.59 -5.24
C PRO A 699 -26.91 -15.33 -3.83
N PRO A 700 -25.67 -14.80 -3.71
CA PRO A 700 -25.03 -14.44 -2.44
C PRO A 700 -25.86 -13.51 -1.53
N MET A 701 -26.77 -12.72 -2.11
CA MET A 701 -27.61 -11.77 -1.37
C MET A 701 -28.48 -12.44 -0.30
N PHE A 702 -28.90 -13.70 -0.53
CA PHE A 702 -29.73 -14.47 0.41
C PHE A 702 -29.01 -14.81 1.73
N LEU A 703 -27.69 -14.63 1.83
CA LEU A 703 -26.96 -14.77 3.09
C LEU A 703 -27.58 -13.92 4.22
N HIS A 704 -28.12 -12.74 3.88
CA HIS A 704 -28.74 -11.81 4.83
C HIS A 704 -30.06 -12.31 5.44
N LEU A 705 -30.70 -13.30 4.81
CA LEU A 705 -31.93 -13.92 5.32
C LEU A 705 -31.66 -15.23 6.08
N VAL A 706 -30.47 -15.81 5.92
CA VAL A 706 -30.14 -17.14 6.45
C VAL A 706 -29.19 -17.06 7.63
N HIS A 707 -28.14 -16.24 7.57
CA HIS A 707 -27.13 -16.20 8.61
C HIS A 707 -27.63 -15.37 9.82
N PRO A 708 -27.62 -15.92 11.06
CA PRO A 708 -28.25 -15.28 12.22
C PRO A 708 -27.66 -13.89 12.52
N TYR A 709 -26.35 -13.72 12.42
CA TYR A 709 -25.70 -12.41 12.57
C TYR A 709 -26.22 -11.36 11.55
N CYS A 710 -26.25 -11.69 10.26
CA CYS A 710 -26.69 -10.75 9.22
C CYS A 710 -28.18 -10.43 9.35
N LEU A 711 -28.99 -11.45 9.69
CA LEU A 711 -30.41 -11.32 9.93
C LEU A 711 -30.72 -10.44 11.15
N ASN A 712 -29.99 -10.63 12.26
CA ASN A 712 -30.09 -9.79 13.45
C ASN A 712 -29.72 -8.33 13.15
N LYS A 713 -28.66 -8.09 12.36
CA LYS A 713 -28.26 -6.74 11.97
C LYS A 713 -29.25 -6.08 11.01
N LEU A 714 -29.82 -6.84 10.06
CA LEU A 714 -30.89 -6.35 9.19
C LEU A 714 -32.14 -5.96 9.99
N HIS A 715 -32.56 -6.84 10.91
CA HIS A 715 -33.69 -6.57 11.81
C HIS A 715 -33.44 -5.34 12.69
N ALA A 716 -32.25 -5.22 13.29
CA ALA A 716 -31.88 -4.07 14.10
C ALA A 716 -31.87 -2.77 13.29
N ALA A 717 -31.26 -2.77 12.10
CA ALA A 717 -31.22 -1.60 11.22
C ALA A 717 -32.63 -1.13 10.84
N LEU A 718 -33.53 -2.05 10.47
CA LEU A 718 -34.92 -1.71 10.14
C LEU A 718 -35.70 -1.21 11.36
N ALA A 719 -35.44 -1.76 12.55
CA ALA A 719 -36.01 -1.25 13.79
C ALA A 719 -35.53 0.18 14.11
N HIS A 720 -34.26 0.51 13.86
CA HIS A 720 -33.74 1.87 13.99
C HIS A 720 -34.40 2.83 12.99
N VAL A 721 -34.53 2.45 11.71
CA VAL A 721 -35.21 3.27 10.70
C VAL A 721 -36.67 3.51 11.08
N LYS A 722 -37.37 2.49 11.59
CA LYS A 722 -38.74 2.66 12.09
C LYS A 722 -38.80 3.65 13.26
N ARG A 723 -37.96 3.47 14.28
CA ARG A 723 -37.89 4.38 15.44
C ARG A 723 -37.55 5.81 15.02
N PHE A 724 -36.63 5.96 14.06
CA PHE A 724 -36.24 7.26 13.52
C PHE A 724 -37.38 7.92 12.76
N ARG A 725 -38.10 7.17 11.92
CA ARG A 725 -39.32 7.64 11.24
C ARG A 725 -40.38 8.10 12.24
N ASP A 726 -40.68 7.30 13.26
CA ASP A 726 -41.68 7.62 14.28
C ASP A 726 -41.27 8.87 15.11
N HIS A 727 -39.97 9.00 15.41
CA HIS A 727 -39.41 10.17 16.08
C HIS A 727 -39.55 11.43 15.22
N VAL A 728 -39.11 11.39 13.95
CA VAL A 728 -39.20 12.52 13.01
C VAL A 728 -40.67 12.88 12.69
N ALA A 729 -41.57 11.90 12.68
CA ALA A 729 -43.01 12.12 12.52
C ALA A 729 -43.62 12.91 13.69
N SER A 730 -43.17 12.64 14.92
CA SER A 730 -43.67 13.29 16.14
C SER A 730 -43.10 14.69 16.42
N LEU A 731 -42.05 15.11 15.71
CA LEU A 731 -41.50 16.46 15.84
C LEU A 731 -42.53 17.52 15.40
N PRO A 732 -42.71 18.60 16.19
CA PRO A 732 -43.52 19.75 15.78
C PRO A 732 -42.88 20.46 14.58
N ALA A 733 -43.63 21.32 13.89
CA ALA A 733 -43.15 22.11 12.74
C ALA A 733 -42.02 23.09 13.15
N GLY A 734 -40.83 22.57 13.41
CA GLY A 734 -39.58 23.31 13.52
C GLY A 734 -39.00 23.61 12.14
N GLY A 735 -37.93 24.42 12.11
CA GLY A 735 -37.40 25.08 10.91
C GLY A 735 -37.31 24.26 9.62
N GLU A 736 -37.35 24.97 8.48
CA GLU A 736 -37.52 24.44 7.11
C GLU A 736 -36.69 23.19 6.79
N ASN A 737 -35.44 23.10 7.23
CA ASN A 737 -34.56 21.96 6.95
C ASN A 737 -35.00 20.64 7.61
N ALA A 738 -35.53 20.71 8.84
CA ALA A 738 -36.02 19.53 9.54
C ALA A 738 -37.33 19.02 8.91
N GLN A 739 -38.16 19.95 8.43
CA GLN A 739 -39.40 19.65 7.71
C GLN A 739 -39.12 19.00 6.33
N ILE A 740 -38.14 19.51 5.58
CA ILE A 740 -37.74 18.90 4.30
C ILE A 740 -37.15 17.50 4.53
N ALA A 741 -36.32 17.32 5.56
CA ALA A 741 -35.79 16.00 5.89
C ALA A 741 -36.89 15.00 6.31
N LYS A 742 -37.91 15.49 7.03
CA LYS A 742 -39.12 14.72 7.38
C LYS A 742 -39.88 14.29 6.14
N GLU A 743 -40.19 15.21 5.23
CA GLU A 743 -40.92 14.91 3.99
C GLU A 743 -40.14 13.92 3.11
N VAL A 744 -38.84 14.13 2.91
CA VAL A 744 -37.98 13.22 2.14
C VAL A 744 -37.92 11.82 2.74
N LEU A 745 -37.83 11.71 4.08
CA LEU A 745 -37.80 10.39 4.73
C LEU A 745 -39.15 9.67 4.61
N MET A 746 -40.25 10.40 4.77
CA MET A 746 -41.59 9.83 4.61
C MET A 746 -41.83 9.36 3.17
N ASP A 747 -41.49 10.18 2.18
CA ASP A 747 -41.59 9.81 0.75
C ASP A 747 -40.77 8.55 0.45
N VAL A 748 -39.51 8.48 0.91
CA VAL A 748 -38.64 7.31 0.65
C VAL A 748 -39.19 6.02 1.28
N VAL A 749 -39.81 6.10 2.45
CA VAL A 749 -40.40 4.93 3.12
C VAL A 749 -41.73 4.55 2.47
N ASP A 750 -42.59 5.52 2.18
CA ASP A 750 -43.94 5.29 1.67
C ASP A 750 -43.91 4.86 0.18
N ASP A 751 -42.90 5.28 -0.60
CA ASP A 751 -42.67 4.85 -1.99
C ASP A 751 -42.04 3.46 -2.12
N ALA A 752 -41.50 2.88 -1.04
CA ALA A 752 -40.78 1.60 -1.10
C ALA A 752 -41.68 0.39 -1.42
N GLY A 753 -43.00 0.52 -1.23
CA GLY A 753 -43.96 -0.58 -1.38
C GLY A 753 -43.83 -1.67 -0.31
N LEU A 754 -43.29 -1.31 0.86
CA LEU A 754 -42.97 -2.23 1.97
C LEU A 754 -43.69 -1.83 3.25
N ASP A 755 -44.37 -2.78 3.90
CA ASP A 755 -44.82 -2.60 5.29
C ASP A 755 -43.68 -2.95 6.25
N LEU A 756 -42.94 -1.93 6.69
CA LEU A 756 -41.82 -2.07 7.63
C LEU A 756 -42.24 -2.74 8.95
N ALA A 757 -43.46 -2.50 9.44
CA ALA A 757 -43.90 -3.06 10.72
C ALA A 757 -44.19 -4.56 10.60
N ALA A 758 -44.87 -4.97 9.52
CA ALA A 758 -45.11 -6.38 9.24
C ALA A 758 -43.81 -7.13 8.91
N PHE A 759 -42.88 -6.51 8.16
CA PHE A 759 -41.61 -7.14 7.82
C PHE A 759 -40.72 -7.38 9.04
N VAL A 760 -40.58 -6.40 9.94
CA VAL A 760 -39.82 -6.56 11.18
C VAL A 760 -40.36 -7.71 12.02
N ARG A 761 -41.69 -7.87 12.11
CA ARG A 761 -42.32 -9.01 12.82
C ARG A 761 -41.98 -10.36 12.18
N VAL A 762 -42.08 -10.46 10.86
CA VAL A 762 -41.72 -11.70 10.13
C VAL A 762 -40.23 -12.02 10.34
N LEU A 763 -39.34 -11.02 10.30
CA LEU A 763 -37.92 -11.22 10.58
C LEU A 763 -37.68 -11.70 12.02
N SER A 764 -38.41 -11.19 13.02
CA SER A 764 -38.29 -11.69 14.41
C SER A 764 -38.64 -13.18 14.53
N GLU A 765 -39.67 -13.65 13.81
CA GLU A 765 -40.04 -15.07 13.76
C GLU A 765 -38.96 -15.93 13.08
N VAL A 766 -38.37 -15.42 11.98
CA VAL A 766 -37.28 -16.10 11.26
C VAL A 766 -36.01 -16.18 12.11
N ILE A 767 -35.70 -15.15 12.91
CA ILE A 767 -34.55 -15.14 13.83
C ILE A 767 -34.65 -16.28 14.86
N GLN A 768 -35.85 -16.54 15.40
CA GLN A 768 -36.06 -17.64 16.35
C GLN A 768 -35.80 -19.01 15.72
N GLU A 769 -36.16 -19.19 14.44
CA GLU A 769 -35.87 -20.42 13.70
C GLU A 769 -34.38 -20.57 13.34
N ALA A 770 -33.69 -19.46 13.09
CA ALA A 770 -32.27 -19.46 12.71
C ALA A 770 -31.32 -19.89 13.84
N ASN A 771 -31.72 -19.75 15.11
CA ASN A 771 -30.92 -20.14 16.27
C ASN A 771 -30.74 -21.66 16.43
N HIS A 772 -31.55 -22.48 15.74
CA HIS A 772 -31.50 -23.96 15.81
C HIS A 772 -30.74 -24.61 14.65
N MET A 773 -30.05 -23.82 13.84
CA MET A 773 -29.38 -24.29 12.62
C MET A 773 -28.02 -24.91 12.89
N ASP A 774 -27.56 -25.78 11.98
CA ASP A 774 -26.24 -26.41 12.06
C ASP A 774 -25.12 -25.35 11.98
N ALA A 775 -24.29 -25.29 13.02
CA ALA A 775 -23.21 -24.32 13.16
C ALA A 775 -22.16 -24.45 12.06
N ASP A 776 -21.89 -25.67 11.59
CA ASP A 776 -20.88 -25.92 10.56
C ASP A 776 -21.35 -25.44 9.17
N ALA A 777 -22.62 -25.65 8.85
CA ALA A 777 -23.26 -25.07 7.66
C ALA A 777 -23.27 -23.53 7.66
N LEU A 778 -23.48 -22.91 8.83
CA LEU A 778 -23.42 -21.44 8.98
C LEU A 778 -21.99 -20.91 8.74
N ARG A 779 -20.97 -21.58 9.28
CA ARG A 779 -19.55 -21.22 9.05
C ARG A 779 -19.17 -21.32 7.57
N ARG A 780 -19.59 -22.37 6.87
CA ARG A 780 -19.35 -22.50 5.42
C ARG A 780 -20.05 -21.39 4.65
N SER A 781 -21.27 -21.05 5.04
CA SER A 781 -22.03 -19.97 4.40
C SER A 781 -21.37 -18.60 4.58
N LEU A 782 -20.77 -18.36 5.75
CA LEU A 782 -19.99 -17.17 6.03
C LEU A 782 -18.71 -17.10 5.20
N ALA A 783 -17.95 -18.20 5.16
CA ALA A 783 -16.71 -18.28 4.41
C ALA A 783 -16.93 -18.08 2.90
N ASP A 784 -17.96 -18.71 2.33
CA ASP A 784 -18.31 -18.57 0.91
C ASP A 784 -19.08 -17.27 0.58
N CYS A 785 -19.57 -16.56 1.60
CA CYS A 785 -20.50 -15.42 1.48
C CYS A 785 -21.75 -15.76 0.64
N ARG A 786 -22.21 -17.01 0.69
CA ARG A 786 -23.40 -17.53 -0.01
C ARG A 786 -24.09 -18.56 0.90
N PRO A 787 -25.41 -18.77 0.76
CA PRO A 787 -26.06 -19.83 1.53
C PRO A 787 -25.48 -21.20 1.13
N ALA A 788 -25.05 -21.99 2.12
CA ALA A 788 -24.61 -23.36 1.88
C ALA A 788 -25.78 -24.20 1.33
N SER A 789 -25.45 -25.24 0.56
CA SER A 789 -26.44 -26.11 -0.09
C SER A 789 -27.43 -26.76 0.89
N SER A 790 -26.98 -27.06 2.11
CA SER A 790 -27.81 -27.57 3.21
C SER A 790 -28.85 -26.57 3.73
N LEU A 791 -28.64 -25.27 3.53
CA LEU A 791 -29.52 -24.21 4.03
C LEU A 791 -30.57 -23.77 3.00
N ILE A 792 -30.45 -24.21 1.74
CA ILE A 792 -31.40 -23.92 0.67
C ILE A 792 -32.84 -24.33 1.01
N PRO A 793 -33.14 -25.50 1.62
CA PRO A 793 -34.50 -25.87 2.00
C PRO A 793 -35.13 -24.89 3.02
N HIS A 794 -34.32 -24.37 3.95
CA HIS A 794 -34.76 -23.39 4.94
C HIS A 794 -35.01 -22.03 4.28
N LEU A 795 -34.12 -21.61 3.38
CA LEU A 795 -34.32 -20.39 2.58
C LEU A 795 -35.64 -20.45 1.78
N ARG A 796 -35.98 -21.59 1.17
CA ARG A 796 -37.29 -21.75 0.49
C ARG A 796 -38.46 -21.57 1.46
N LYS A 797 -38.38 -22.06 2.70
CA LYS A 797 -39.40 -21.87 3.73
C LYS A 797 -39.55 -20.39 4.10
N ILE A 798 -38.43 -19.69 4.27
CA ILE A 798 -38.39 -18.26 4.60
C ILE A 798 -38.99 -17.42 3.46
N VAL A 799 -38.57 -17.66 2.21
CA VAL A 799 -39.08 -16.94 1.03
C VAL A 799 -40.59 -17.15 0.87
N ARG A 800 -41.11 -18.38 1.07
CA ARG A 800 -42.56 -18.63 1.06
C ARG A 800 -43.27 -17.84 2.17
N ARG A 801 -42.76 -17.86 3.41
CA ARG A 801 -43.34 -17.08 4.51
C ARG A 801 -43.38 -15.58 4.23
N ILE A 802 -42.34 -15.03 3.60
CA ILE A 802 -42.29 -13.62 3.19
C ILE A 802 -43.34 -13.33 2.11
N LEU A 803 -43.51 -14.21 1.13
CA LEU A 803 -44.47 -14.03 0.03
C LEU A 803 -45.93 -14.25 0.46
N ASP A 804 -46.17 -15.11 1.45
CA ASP A 804 -47.49 -15.40 2.04
C ASP A 804 -47.91 -14.30 3.03
N SER A 805 -46.95 -13.63 3.66
CA SER A 805 -47.22 -12.45 4.48
C SER A 805 -47.54 -11.24 3.58
N ASN A 806 -48.60 -10.48 3.88
CA ASN A 806 -49.00 -9.25 3.16
C ASN A 806 -47.99 -8.09 3.29
N VAL A 807 -46.69 -8.37 3.36
CA VAL A 807 -45.58 -7.43 3.58
C VAL A 807 -45.21 -6.67 2.30
N ILE A 808 -45.43 -7.28 1.12
CA ILE A 808 -44.96 -6.77 -0.18
C ILE A 808 -46.14 -6.29 -1.03
N ASP A 809 -46.12 -5.02 -1.42
CA ASP A 809 -46.97 -4.51 -2.49
C ASP A 809 -46.26 -4.70 -3.85
N ARG A 810 -46.53 -5.83 -4.53
CA ARG A 810 -45.78 -6.26 -5.74
C ARG A 810 -45.75 -5.17 -6.83
N PRO A 811 -46.86 -4.50 -7.20
CA PRO A 811 -46.84 -3.41 -8.17
C PRO A 811 -45.91 -2.25 -7.78
N ARG A 812 -45.97 -1.77 -6.54
CA ARG A 812 -45.15 -0.62 -6.07
C ARG A 812 -43.68 -0.97 -5.94
N LEU A 813 -43.34 -2.22 -5.60
CA LEU A 813 -41.95 -2.68 -5.50
C LEU A 813 -41.22 -2.59 -6.85
N PHE A 814 -41.90 -2.94 -7.96
CA PHE A 814 -41.31 -2.94 -9.31
C PHE A 814 -41.55 -1.65 -10.10
N LEU A 815 -42.60 -0.89 -9.78
CA LEU A 815 -42.97 0.36 -10.47
C LEU A 815 -43.04 1.51 -9.47
N LYS A 816 -42.00 2.36 -9.44
CA LYS A 816 -42.02 3.55 -8.60
C LYS A 816 -42.89 4.64 -9.25
N PRO A 817 -43.62 5.45 -8.46
CA PRO A 817 -44.39 6.58 -8.98
C PRO A 817 -43.54 7.55 -9.83
N THR A 818 -42.26 7.71 -9.48
CA THR A 818 -41.28 8.51 -10.23
C THR A 818 -40.98 7.96 -11.62
N ASP A 819 -40.98 6.64 -11.80
CA ASP A 819 -40.75 5.99 -13.11
C ASP A 819 -41.95 6.14 -14.05
N LEU A 820 -43.17 6.28 -13.51
CA LEU A 820 -44.38 6.56 -14.29
C LEU A 820 -44.41 8.00 -14.81
N VAL A 821 -43.91 8.97 -14.03
CA VAL A 821 -43.77 10.37 -14.44
C VAL A 821 -42.65 10.53 -15.48
N ASP A 822 -41.51 9.85 -15.29
CA ASP A 822 -40.42 9.80 -16.27
C ASP A 822 -40.82 9.00 -17.54
N GLY A 823 -41.71 8.01 -17.42
CA GLY A 823 -42.24 7.21 -18.53
C GLY A 823 -43.05 8.03 -19.54
N VAL A 824 -43.85 9.00 -19.06
CA VAL A 824 -44.59 9.94 -19.93
C VAL A 824 -43.64 10.93 -20.61
N ALA A 825 -42.53 11.31 -19.96
CA ALA A 825 -41.46 12.11 -20.59
C ALA A 825 -40.58 11.30 -21.56
N ARG A 826 -40.54 9.96 -21.44
CA ARG A 826 -39.71 9.04 -22.23
C ARG A 826 -40.38 8.42 -23.46
N ALA A 827 -41.61 8.79 -23.79
CA ALA A 827 -42.26 8.36 -25.05
C ALA A 827 -41.62 8.98 -26.32
N SER A 828 -40.53 9.76 -26.19
CA SER A 828 -39.70 10.16 -27.32
C SER A 828 -38.24 9.72 -27.13
N VAL A 829 -37.78 8.87 -28.05
CA VAL A 829 -36.38 8.49 -28.38
C VAL A 829 -35.72 7.41 -27.51
N SER A 830 -35.67 6.21 -28.11
CA SER A 830 -34.69 5.10 -28.03
C SER A 830 -33.91 4.86 -26.74
N GLU A 831 -34.21 3.70 -26.15
CA GLU A 831 -33.60 3.02 -25.01
C GLU A 831 -32.07 3.11 -24.91
N ARG A 832 -31.58 3.53 -23.74
CA ARG A 832 -30.25 3.19 -23.23
C ARG A 832 -30.40 2.51 -21.88
N GLN A 833 -29.96 1.25 -21.83
CA GLN A 833 -29.78 0.47 -20.62
C GLN A 833 -28.94 1.24 -19.59
N TYR A 834 -29.54 1.52 -18.43
CA TYR A 834 -28.84 2.10 -17.29
C TYR A 834 -27.93 1.04 -16.67
N LYS A 835 -26.61 1.20 -16.86
CA LYS A 835 -25.61 0.60 -15.96
C LYS A 835 -25.82 1.17 -14.56
N GLY A 836 -25.91 0.27 -13.57
CA GLY A 836 -26.07 0.59 -12.16
C GLY A 836 -25.07 1.64 -11.71
N LYS A 837 -25.60 2.71 -11.11
CA LYS A 837 -24.79 3.70 -10.42
C LYS A 837 -24.44 3.10 -9.06
N ASP A 838 -23.21 2.60 -8.92
CA ASP A 838 -22.60 2.44 -7.61
C ASP A 838 -22.53 3.83 -6.97
N ARG A 839 -23.39 4.05 -5.97
CA ARG A 839 -23.43 5.25 -5.13
C ARG A 839 -22.75 4.90 -3.82
N ASP A 840 -21.88 5.78 -3.36
CA ASP A 840 -21.34 5.72 -2.00
C ASP A 840 -22.48 6.05 -1.01
N VAL A 841 -22.74 5.09 -0.14
CA VAL A 841 -23.87 5.07 0.81
C VAL A 841 -23.80 6.20 1.81
N VAL A 842 -22.60 6.71 2.10
CA VAL A 842 -22.43 7.72 3.15
C VAL A 842 -22.15 9.12 2.57
N THR A 843 -21.46 9.24 1.43
CA THR A 843 -21.15 10.57 0.83
C THR A 843 -22.12 11.05 -0.26
N LYS A 844 -23.02 10.20 -0.79
CA LYS A 844 -23.99 10.50 -1.87
C LYS A 844 -23.38 11.16 -3.14
N GLY A 845 -22.13 10.85 -3.51
CA GLY A 845 -21.54 11.23 -4.81
C GLY A 845 -21.75 10.19 -5.92
N VAL A 846 -21.90 10.62 -7.20
CA VAL A 846 -21.85 9.70 -8.37
C VAL A 846 -20.39 9.41 -8.70
N LEU A 847 -19.97 8.15 -8.64
CA LEU A 847 -18.61 7.74 -9.03
C LEU A 847 -18.32 8.13 -10.50
N PRO A 848 -17.31 8.98 -10.78
CA PRO A 848 -16.82 9.13 -12.13
C PRO A 848 -16.02 7.87 -12.51
N HIS A 849 -16.24 7.38 -13.72
CA HIS A 849 -15.47 6.28 -14.29
C HIS A 849 -14.03 6.75 -14.59
N ASN A 850 -13.10 6.66 -13.63
CA ASN A 850 -11.68 6.46 -13.90
C ASN A 850 -10.82 6.14 -12.66
N ARG A 851 -9.98 5.09 -12.83
CA ARG A 851 -8.80 4.67 -12.04
C ARG A 851 -8.98 4.60 -10.53
N VAL A 852 -9.53 3.47 -10.08
CA VAL A 852 -9.60 3.06 -8.68
C VAL A 852 -8.19 2.72 -8.17
N GLY A 853 -7.57 3.67 -7.46
CA GLY A 853 -6.47 3.39 -6.55
C GLY A 853 -7.03 2.67 -5.32
N ALA A 854 -6.36 1.60 -4.88
CA ALA A 854 -6.73 0.87 -3.69
C ALA A 854 -6.52 1.75 -2.44
N THR A 855 -7.53 1.82 -1.57
CA THR A 855 -7.40 2.26 -0.18
C THR A 855 -7.93 1.13 0.69
N PRO A 856 -7.13 0.56 1.62
CA PRO A 856 -7.62 -0.41 2.56
C PRO A 856 -8.31 0.30 3.72
N LEU A 857 -9.28 -0.41 4.30
CA LEU A 857 -9.92 -0.06 5.55
C LEU A 857 -8.93 -0.42 6.68
N CYS A 858 -8.06 0.51 7.11
CA CYS A 858 -7.28 0.33 8.33
C CYS A 858 -8.09 0.84 9.53
N ARG A 859 -8.47 -0.08 10.42
CA ARG A 859 -9.18 0.20 11.68
C ARG A 859 -8.16 0.33 12.82
N GLY A 860 -8.19 1.46 13.52
CA GLY A 860 -7.55 1.65 14.81
C GLY A 860 -8.56 2.25 15.77
N GLU A 861 -9.12 1.45 16.67
CA GLU A 861 -9.89 1.94 17.81
C GLU A 861 -8.91 2.32 18.92
N PHE A 862 -8.75 3.62 19.17
CA PHE A 862 -8.17 4.11 20.42
C PHE A 862 -9.30 4.38 21.40
N GLY A 863 -9.33 3.62 22.50
CA GLY A 863 -10.11 3.97 23.67
C GLY A 863 -9.51 5.21 24.31
N ASN A 864 -10.18 6.35 24.15
CA ASN A 864 -10.36 7.39 25.17
C ASN A 864 -11.19 8.54 24.56
N LYS A 865 -12.10 9.08 25.39
CA LYS A 865 -13.07 10.15 25.11
C LYS A 865 -12.58 11.18 24.09
N VAL A 866 -13.11 11.14 22.86
CA VAL A 866 -13.01 12.22 21.86
C VAL A 866 -14.37 12.32 21.15
N GLY A 867 -14.95 13.52 21.15
CA GLY A 867 -16.29 13.78 20.64
C GLY A 867 -16.47 13.61 19.12
N LEU A 868 -17.74 13.64 18.71
CA LEU A 868 -18.34 13.36 17.39
C LEU A 868 -17.58 13.87 16.14
N SER A 869 -16.69 14.86 16.27
CA SER A 869 -15.94 15.41 15.14
C SER A 869 -14.79 14.53 14.63
N ALA A 870 -14.35 13.51 15.36
CA ALA A 870 -13.17 12.71 14.99
C ALA A 870 -13.52 11.37 14.29
N TYR A 871 -14.69 10.79 14.54
CA TYR A 871 -15.11 9.52 13.91
C TYR A 871 -15.56 9.71 12.45
N VAL A 872 -16.02 10.92 12.10
CA VAL A 872 -16.32 11.32 10.71
C VAL A 872 -15.06 11.78 9.95
N SER A 873 -13.91 11.92 10.65
CA SER A 873 -12.68 12.53 10.11
C SER A 873 -11.45 11.58 10.06
N THR A 874 -11.64 10.27 10.03
CA THR A 874 -10.56 9.28 9.80
C THR A 874 -10.63 8.69 8.39
N LYS A 875 -10.30 9.52 7.39
CA LYS A 875 -9.89 9.17 6.00
C LYS A 875 -10.60 8.03 5.26
N ALA A 876 -11.86 7.77 5.58
CA ALA A 876 -12.88 7.40 4.60
C ALA A 876 -13.51 8.65 3.93
N TRP A 877 -13.06 9.85 4.31
CA TRP A 877 -13.78 11.10 4.06
C TRP A 877 -12.90 12.29 3.62
N GLU A 878 -11.99 12.10 2.66
CA GLU A 878 -11.40 13.24 1.92
C GLU A 878 -11.11 12.87 0.46
N ILE A 879 -12.15 12.89 -0.36
CA ILE A 879 -12.05 13.25 -1.79
C ILE A 879 -13.21 14.22 -2.09
N GLY A 880 -12.89 15.51 -2.16
CA GLY A 880 -13.66 16.52 -2.89
C GLY A 880 -14.73 17.30 -2.10
N VAL A 881 -14.31 18.37 -1.41
CA VAL A 881 -15.20 19.48 -1.07
C VAL A 881 -15.44 20.34 -2.32
N GLU A 882 -16.66 20.31 -2.88
CA GLU A 882 -17.24 21.41 -3.65
C GLU A 882 -18.77 21.47 -3.45
N LEU A 883 -19.19 21.85 -2.23
CA LEU A 883 -20.58 22.18 -1.96
C LEU A 883 -20.97 23.51 -2.63
N HIS A 884 -22.06 23.45 -3.41
CA HIS A 884 -22.99 24.57 -3.53
C HIS A 884 -24.09 24.23 -2.53
N SER A 885 -24.23 25.04 -1.50
CA SER A 885 -25.54 25.37 -0.98
C SER A 885 -25.65 26.89 -1.03
N SER A 886 -26.63 27.35 -1.78
CA SER A 886 -27.12 28.71 -1.79
C SER A 886 -28.50 28.67 -1.13
N SER A 887 -28.63 29.31 0.02
CA SER A 887 -29.86 29.97 0.46
C SER A 887 -29.37 31.17 1.28
N SER A 888 -29.41 32.37 0.69
CA SER A 888 -30.56 33.28 0.77
C SER A 888 -30.89 33.62 2.22
N HIS A 889 -30.24 34.67 2.70
CA HIS A 889 -30.73 35.54 3.76
C HIS A 889 -32.10 36.14 3.40
N ARG A 890 -32.96 36.27 4.41
CA ARG A 890 -33.67 37.52 4.72
C ARG A 890 -33.44 37.77 6.21
N GLU A 891 -32.59 38.74 6.56
CA GLU A 891 -32.96 40.13 6.84
C GLU A 891 -34.03 40.24 7.93
N LEU A 892 -33.61 40.69 9.12
CA LEU A 892 -34.09 41.95 9.70
C LEU A 892 -33.17 42.34 10.87
N ALA A 893 -32.38 43.39 10.64
CA ALA A 893 -31.72 44.16 11.68
C ALA A 893 -32.42 45.52 11.78
N LEU A 894 -32.43 46.04 13.02
CA LEU A 894 -32.63 47.43 13.49
C LEU A 894 -33.96 47.68 14.24
N VAL A 895 -33.83 48.08 15.51
CA VAL A 895 -34.06 49.44 16.01
C VAL A 895 -33.58 49.55 17.47
N HIS A 896 -32.98 50.68 17.80
CA HIS A 896 -32.46 51.11 19.11
C HIS A 896 -33.59 51.50 20.10
N GLU A 897 -33.25 51.45 21.40
CA GLU A 897 -33.75 52.24 22.56
C GLU A 897 -35.22 52.16 23.02
N ARG A 898 -35.43 51.70 24.28
CA ARG A 898 -35.92 52.51 25.43
C ARG A 898 -36.17 51.68 26.71
N SER A 899 -35.49 52.09 27.78
CA SER A 899 -35.95 52.30 29.17
C SER A 899 -37.01 51.40 29.86
N MET A 900 -36.60 50.88 31.02
CA MET A 900 -37.28 50.82 32.34
C MET A 900 -38.01 49.57 32.88
N HIS A 901 -37.58 49.23 34.12
CA HIS A 901 -38.25 48.57 35.26
C HIS A 901 -38.09 47.04 35.49
N ALA A 902 -37.48 46.73 36.65
CA ALA A 902 -37.27 45.43 37.34
C ALA A 902 -38.57 44.95 38.08
N PRO A 903 -38.63 43.85 38.90
CA PRO A 903 -37.59 42.97 39.50
C PRO A 903 -38.00 41.45 39.57
N PRO A 904 -37.55 40.60 40.53
CA PRO A 904 -36.27 39.88 40.55
C PRO A 904 -36.44 38.33 40.68
N GLN A 905 -35.47 37.52 40.20
CA GLN A 905 -35.24 36.18 40.74
C GLN A 905 -33.73 35.87 40.78
N HIS A 906 -33.23 35.56 41.98
CA HIS A 906 -31.86 35.12 42.26
C HIS A 906 -31.59 33.70 41.74
N PRO A 907 -30.35 33.43 41.28
CA PRO A 907 -29.68 32.16 41.57
C PRO A 907 -28.26 32.37 42.16
N PRO A 908 -27.64 31.33 42.73
CA PRO A 908 -26.71 31.45 43.85
C PRO A 908 -25.27 31.80 43.44
N MET A 909 -24.58 32.49 44.35
CA MET A 909 -23.16 32.83 44.27
C MET A 909 -22.28 31.56 44.29
N ALA A 910 -21.49 31.36 43.23
CA ALA A 910 -20.29 30.54 43.24
C ALA A 910 -19.04 31.43 43.48
N PRO A 911 -17.99 30.94 44.14
CA PRO A 911 -16.87 31.77 44.61
C PRO A 911 -16.08 32.39 43.45
N SER A 912 -15.73 33.68 43.58
CA SER A 912 -14.93 34.42 42.62
C SER A 912 -13.50 33.88 42.57
N THR A 913 -13.17 33.13 41.52
CA THR A 913 -11.78 32.79 41.19
C THR A 913 -11.15 33.97 40.47
N THR A 914 -10.03 34.47 40.99
CA THR A 914 -9.26 35.63 40.52
C THR A 914 -8.49 35.40 39.19
N VAL A 915 -8.92 34.43 38.37
CA VAL A 915 -8.28 34.11 37.09
C VAL A 915 -9.11 34.75 35.97
N PRO A 916 -8.56 35.71 35.20
CA PRO A 916 -9.28 36.34 34.10
C PRO A 916 -9.71 35.27 33.07
N THR A 917 -10.98 35.32 32.70
CA THR A 917 -11.55 34.45 31.66
C THR A 917 -11.11 34.95 30.28
N VAL A 918 -11.22 34.11 29.24
CA VAL A 918 -10.80 34.45 27.87
C VAL A 918 -11.50 35.72 27.34
N SER A 919 -12.68 36.06 27.88
CA SER A 919 -13.42 37.29 27.60
C SER A 919 -12.80 38.57 28.19
N ASP A 920 -11.91 38.45 29.19
CA ASP A 920 -11.28 39.58 29.88
C ASP A 920 -9.94 40.01 29.25
N ILE A 921 -9.46 39.25 28.25
CA ILE A 921 -8.23 39.54 27.51
C ILE A 921 -8.56 40.42 26.30
N GLU A 922 -8.21 41.72 26.37
CA GLU A 922 -8.41 42.65 25.26
C GLU A 922 -7.59 42.23 24.03
N VAL A 923 -8.28 41.97 22.92
CA VAL A 923 -7.66 41.50 21.67
C VAL A 923 -7.01 42.69 20.94
N PRO A 924 -5.73 42.57 20.52
CA PRO A 924 -5.05 43.62 19.76
C PRO A 924 -5.83 44.12 18.55
N GLU A 925 -5.88 45.44 18.36
CA GLU A 925 -6.60 46.11 17.25
C GLU A 925 -6.14 45.62 15.87
N THR A 926 -4.86 45.24 15.75
CA THR A 926 -4.26 44.68 14.52
C THR A 926 -4.89 43.33 14.14
N LEU A 927 -5.22 42.49 15.12
CA LEU A 927 -5.91 41.21 14.90
C LEU A 927 -7.36 41.43 14.49
N LEU A 928 -8.04 42.43 15.06
CA LEU A 928 -9.40 42.80 14.65
C LEU A 928 -9.45 43.33 13.21
N LYS A 929 -8.48 44.16 12.80
CA LYS A 929 -8.33 44.62 11.40
C LYS A 929 -8.04 43.45 10.45
N LYS A 930 -7.17 42.51 10.84
CA LYS A 930 -6.87 41.30 10.05
C LYS A 930 -8.09 40.37 9.93
N ARG A 931 -8.90 40.22 10.99
CA ARG A 931 -10.16 39.45 10.95
C ARG A 931 -11.14 40.06 9.94
N LYS A 932 -11.36 41.37 9.99
CA LYS A 932 -12.21 42.09 9.02
C LYS A 932 -11.71 41.97 7.57
N GLN A 933 -10.41 42.07 7.34
CA GLN A 933 -9.82 41.86 6.00
C GLN A 933 -9.99 40.43 5.51
N ASN A 934 -9.80 39.43 6.39
CA ASN A 934 -9.99 38.03 6.05
C ASN A 934 -11.46 37.69 5.78
N GLU A 935 -12.39 38.27 6.53
CA GLU A 935 -13.84 38.15 6.31
C GLU A 935 -14.23 38.73 4.94
N LYS A 936 -13.79 39.96 4.65
CA LYS A 936 -14.03 40.58 3.34
C LYS A 936 -13.42 39.77 2.19
N ALA A 937 -12.18 39.31 2.34
CA ALA A 937 -11.53 38.47 1.34
C ALA A 937 -12.24 37.11 1.18
N ARG A 938 -12.82 36.55 2.25
CA ARG A 938 -13.62 35.33 2.21
C ARG A 938 -14.92 35.58 1.46
N GLU A 939 -15.62 36.68 1.72
CA GLU A 939 -16.84 37.07 1.01
C GLU A 939 -16.58 37.28 -0.49
N GLU A 940 -15.54 38.03 -0.84
CA GLU A 940 -15.14 38.25 -2.23
C GLU A 940 -14.80 36.92 -2.95
N ARG A 941 -14.10 36.00 -2.27
CA ARG A 941 -13.82 34.66 -2.79
C ARG A 941 -15.07 33.83 -2.98
N LEU A 942 -16.04 33.89 -2.06
CA LEU A 942 -17.32 33.17 -2.17
C LEU A 942 -18.16 33.72 -3.33
N VAL A 943 -18.23 35.04 -3.49
CA VAL A 943 -18.92 35.68 -4.62
C VAL A 943 -18.24 35.29 -5.95
N ALA A 944 -16.91 35.35 -6.02
CA ALA A 944 -16.17 34.93 -7.21
C ALA A 944 -16.37 33.44 -7.53
N ALA A 945 -16.35 32.56 -6.52
CA ALA A 945 -16.57 31.13 -6.70
C ALA A 945 -17.99 30.80 -7.19
N THR A 946 -19.01 31.47 -6.64
CA THR A 946 -20.40 31.28 -7.07
C THR A 946 -20.63 31.78 -8.49
N ALA A 947 -20.06 32.93 -8.86
CA ALA A 947 -20.09 33.44 -10.23
C ALA A 947 -19.36 32.49 -11.21
N ALA A 948 -18.17 32.01 -10.85
CA ALA A 948 -17.39 31.07 -11.65
C ALA A 948 -18.15 29.74 -11.87
N ARG A 949 -18.82 29.22 -10.84
CA ARG A 949 -19.59 27.98 -10.96
C ARG A 949 -20.85 28.15 -11.83
N LYS A 950 -21.53 29.29 -11.75
CA LYS A 950 -22.64 29.62 -12.67
C LYS A 950 -22.15 29.68 -14.12
N ALA A 951 -21.02 30.35 -14.37
CA ALA A 951 -20.41 30.43 -15.70
C ALA A 951 -19.98 29.05 -16.23
N ALA A 952 -19.34 28.22 -15.40
CA ALA A 952 -18.93 26.86 -15.77
C ALA A 952 -20.13 25.97 -16.13
N LYS A 953 -21.24 26.07 -15.40
CA LYS A 953 -22.48 25.33 -15.71
C LYS A 953 -23.08 25.75 -17.06
N ALA A 954 -23.09 27.05 -17.35
CA ALA A 954 -23.56 27.56 -18.65
C ALA A 954 -22.66 27.06 -19.79
N LYS A 955 -21.33 27.16 -19.64
CA LYS A 955 -20.34 26.68 -20.62
C LYS A 955 -20.48 25.17 -20.89
N ARG A 956 -20.66 24.35 -19.84
CA ARG A 956 -20.83 22.90 -19.99
C ARG A 956 -22.06 22.53 -20.83
N LYS A 957 -23.17 23.27 -20.71
CA LYS A 957 -24.36 23.08 -21.55
C LYS A 957 -24.08 23.38 -23.02
N VAL A 958 -23.33 24.45 -23.31
CA VAL A 958 -22.95 24.82 -24.69
C VAL A 958 -22.05 23.75 -25.30
N ILE A 959 -21.01 23.32 -24.58
CA ILE A 959 -20.07 22.27 -25.04
C ILE A 959 -20.82 20.97 -25.33
N PHE A 960 -21.77 20.57 -24.47
CA PHE A 960 -22.56 19.37 -24.66
C PHE A 960 -23.40 19.42 -25.96
N LYS A 961 -24.10 20.54 -26.20
CA LYS A 961 -24.89 20.75 -27.42
C LYS A 961 -24.02 20.76 -28.68
N ARG A 962 -22.82 21.34 -28.62
CA ARG A 962 -21.85 21.33 -29.74
C ARG A 962 -21.37 19.92 -30.05
N ALA A 963 -21.01 19.14 -29.03
CA ALA A 963 -20.58 17.75 -29.22
C ALA A 963 -21.69 16.88 -29.86
N GLU A 964 -22.94 17.07 -29.46
CA GLU A 964 -24.10 16.42 -30.08
C GLU A 964 -24.23 16.80 -31.57
N ALA A 965 -24.09 18.08 -31.90
CA ALA A 965 -24.14 18.58 -33.27
C ALA A 965 -23.04 17.95 -34.15
N TYR A 966 -21.80 17.89 -33.67
CA TYR A 966 -20.70 17.27 -34.42
C TYR A 966 -20.92 15.78 -34.68
N VAL A 967 -21.42 15.04 -33.69
CA VAL A 967 -21.74 13.61 -33.88
C VAL A 967 -22.82 13.44 -34.93
N LYS A 968 -23.86 14.28 -34.89
CA LYS A 968 -24.91 14.27 -35.92
C LYS A 968 -24.33 14.57 -37.30
N GLU A 969 -23.48 15.59 -37.41
CA GLU A 969 -22.80 15.97 -38.65
C GLU A 969 -21.97 14.83 -39.25
N TYR A 970 -21.14 14.17 -38.45
CA TYR A 970 -20.31 13.05 -38.93
C TYR A 970 -21.16 11.88 -39.43
N LEU A 971 -22.23 11.53 -38.72
CA LEU A 971 -23.14 10.47 -39.14
C LEU A 971 -23.90 10.84 -40.41
N THR A 972 -24.28 12.11 -40.58
CA THR A 972 -24.91 12.57 -41.82
C THR A 972 -23.96 12.49 -43.00
N GLN A 973 -22.70 12.92 -42.84
CA GLN A 973 -21.68 12.86 -43.88
C GLN A 973 -21.39 11.42 -44.32
N GLU A 974 -21.24 10.49 -43.36
CA GLU A 974 -21.02 9.07 -43.66
C GLU A 974 -22.21 8.46 -44.43
N LYS A 975 -23.44 8.76 -44.02
CA LYS A 975 -24.65 8.30 -44.71
C LYS A 975 -24.78 8.89 -46.11
N GLU A 976 -24.45 10.17 -46.29
CA GLU A 976 -24.48 10.85 -47.58
C GLU A 976 -23.45 10.26 -48.55
N GLU A 977 -22.23 9.99 -48.10
CA GLU A 977 -21.21 9.35 -48.92
C GLU A 977 -21.65 7.96 -49.40
N ILE A 978 -22.25 7.16 -48.51
CA ILE A 978 -22.83 5.85 -48.87
C ILE A 978 -23.99 6.02 -49.86
N ARG A 979 -24.85 7.02 -49.66
CA ARG A 979 -25.97 7.33 -50.56
C ARG A 979 -25.47 7.70 -51.95
N PHE A 980 -24.47 8.58 -52.06
CA PHE A 980 -23.88 8.96 -53.35
C PHE A 980 -23.22 7.77 -54.06
N LYS A 981 -22.48 6.93 -53.33
CA LYS A 981 -21.92 5.68 -53.88
C LYS A 981 -22.99 4.75 -54.43
N ARG A 982 -24.13 4.62 -53.74
CA ARG A 982 -25.26 3.78 -54.19
C ARG A 982 -26.01 4.40 -55.37
N ALA A 983 -26.24 5.72 -55.34
CA ALA A 983 -26.92 6.43 -56.42
C ALA A 983 -26.12 6.36 -57.73
N ALA A 984 -24.80 6.59 -57.68
CA ALA A 984 -23.94 6.45 -58.84
C ALA A 984 -23.98 5.01 -59.40
N ARG A 985 -23.84 3.99 -58.53
CA ARG A 985 -23.95 2.58 -58.93
C ARG A 985 -25.32 2.22 -59.55
N ALA A 986 -26.40 2.83 -59.09
CA ALA A 986 -27.74 2.61 -59.62
C ALA A 986 -27.92 3.20 -61.02
N VAL A 987 -27.28 4.35 -61.30
CA VAL A 987 -27.27 5.00 -62.62
C VAL A 987 -26.27 4.35 -63.58
N GLY A 988 -25.27 3.62 -63.06
CA GLY A 988 -24.17 3.05 -63.84
C GLY A 988 -22.91 3.93 -63.88
N ASP A 989 -22.91 5.04 -63.14
CA ASP A 989 -21.78 5.96 -63.01
C ASP A 989 -20.89 5.62 -61.79
N PHE A 990 -19.68 6.20 -61.74
CA PHE A 990 -18.73 6.03 -60.64
C PHE A 990 -18.67 7.28 -59.75
N TYR A 991 -18.90 7.10 -58.45
CA TYR A 991 -18.68 8.15 -57.46
C TYR A 991 -17.19 8.23 -57.09
N VAL A 992 -16.54 9.34 -57.40
CA VAL A 992 -15.16 9.63 -56.99
C VAL A 992 -15.19 10.39 -55.66
N PRO A 993 -14.66 9.83 -54.56
CA PRO A 993 -14.64 10.51 -53.27
C PRO A 993 -13.72 11.74 -53.31
N ALA A 994 -14.01 12.71 -52.44
CA ALA A 994 -13.15 13.88 -52.29
C ALA A 994 -11.75 13.48 -51.80
N GLN A 995 -10.72 14.20 -52.25
CA GLN A 995 -9.36 13.99 -51.75
C GLN A 995 -9.25 14.32 -50.26
N ALA A 996 -8.41 13.55 -49.56
CA ALA A 996 -8.16 13.73 -48.13
C ALA A 996 -7.68 15.16 -47.82
N LYS A 997 -8.33 15.81 -46.85
CA LYS A 997 -7.98 17.18 -46.43
C LYS A 997 -6.83 17.21 -45.42
N VAL A 998 -6.58 16.10 -44.71
CA VAL A 998 -5.61 16.01 -43.61
C VAL A 998 -4.83 14.70 -43.70
N TYR A 999 -3.52 14.77 -43.52
CA TYR A 999 -2.66 13.61 -43.32
C TYR A 999 -2.10 13.58 -41.90
N PHE A 1000 -1.95 12.36 -41.38
CA PHE A 1000 -1.13 12.12 -40.20
C PHE A 1000 0.22 11.59 -40.64
N VAL A 1001 1.30 12.29 -40.27
CA VAL A 1001 2.66 12.00 -40.74
C VAL A 1001 3.49 11.52 -39.55
N ILE A 1002 4.05 10.31 -39.66
CA ILE A 1002 4.91 9.68 -38.65
C ILE A 1002 6.34 9.59 -39.17
N ARG A 1003 7.31 10.01 -38.37
CA ARG A 1003 8.74 9.81 -38.69
C ARG A 1003 9.19 8.40 -38.34
N ILE A 1004 9.73 7.68 -39.32
CA ILE A 1004 10.14 6.27 -39.13
C ILE A 1004 11.66 6.06 -39.12
N ARG A 1005 12.45 6.98 -39.72
CA ARG A 1005 13.92 6.91 -39.75
C ARG A 1005 14.54 7.83 -38.68
N GLY A 1006 15.68 7.39 -38.12
CA GLY A 1006 16.46 8.12 -37.11
C GLY A 1006 17.07 9.42 -37.63
N ILE A 1007 17.96 10.07 -36.86
CA ILE A 1007 18.55 11.39 -37.19
C ILE A 1007 19.80 11.27 -38.07
N ASN A 1008 20.46 10.11 -38.04
CA ASN A 1008 21.73 9.89 -38.70
C ASN A 1008 21.55 9.69 -40.22
N GLU A 1009 22.54 10.14 -40.99
CA GLU A 1009 22.65 9.93 -42.45
C GLU A 1009 21.43 10.44 -43.24
N ILE A 1010 20.95 11.64 -42.92
CA ILE A 1010 19.88 12.33 -43.65
C ILE A 1010 20.46 13.53 -44.38
N ALA A 1011 20.17 13.64 -45.68
CA ALA A 1011 20.52 14.81 -46.48
C ALA A 1011 19.93 16.12 -45.86
N PRO A 1012 20.61 17.26 -45.97
CA PRO A 1012 20.21 18.50 -45.30
C PRO A 1012 18.82 19.01 -45.73
N LYS A 1013 18.46 18.82 -47.00
CA LYS A 1013 17.15 19.24 -47.54
C LYS A 1013 15.97 18.48 -46.88
N PRO A 1014 15.89 17.12 -46.92
CA PRO A 1014 14.89 16.36 -46.18
C PRO A 1014 14.90 16.63 -44.66
N ARG A 1015 16.08 16.80 -44.06
CA ARG A 1015 16.21 17.14 -42.64
C ARG A 1015 15.54 18.48 -42.32
N LYS A 1016 15.72 19.51 -43.15
CA LYS A 1016 15.07 20.82 -42.96
C LYS A 1016 13.56 20.74 -43.10
N ILE A 1017 13.05 19.96 -44.06
CA ILE A 1017 11.60 19.76 -44.24
C ILE A 1017 10.98 19.06 -43.02
N MET A 1018 11.61 18.02 -42.47
CA MET A 1018 11.14 17.38 -41.24
C MET A 1018 11.16 18.32 -40.04
N GLN A 1019 12.13 19.25 -39.95
CA GLN A 1019 12.13 20.29 -38.91
C GLN A 1019 10.94 21.25 -39.06
N LEU A 1020 10.60 21.67 -40.29
CA LEU A 1020 9.43 22.52 -40.55
C LEU A 1020 8.12 21.83 -40.15
N LEU A 1021 8.00 20.52 -40.39
CA LEU A 1021 6.86 19.71 -39.96
C LEU A 1021 6.91 19.34 -38.47
N ARG A 1022 7.95 19.74 -37.73
CA ARG A 1022 8.18 19.43 -36.31
C ARG A 1022 8.43 17.94 -36.00
N LEU A 1023 8.88 17.18 -36.98
CA LEU A 1023 9.24 15.76 -36.88
C LEU A 1023 10.71 15.58 -36.48
N LEU A 1024 11.07 15.95 -35.25
CA LEU A 1024 12.46 15.98 -34.79
C LEU A 1024 13.02 14.63 -34.31
N GLN A 1025 12.16 13.76 -33.78
CA GLN A 1025 12.52 12.46 -33.22
C GLN A 1025 11.81 11.32 -33.97
N ILE A 1026 12.36 10.11 -33.89
CA ILE A 1026 11.69 8.90 -34.42
C ILE A 1026 10.37 8.67 -33.69
N ASN A 1027 9.37 8.13 -34.39
CA ASN A 1027 8.01 7.91 -33.92
C ASN A 1027 7.27 9.19 -33.46
N ASN A 1028 7.75 10.37 -33.86
CA ASN A 1028 6.94 11.57 -33.74
C ASN A 1028 5.85 11.58 -34.81
N GLY A 1029 4.63 11.95 -34.43
CA GLY A 1029 3.47 12.11 -35.30
C GLY A 1029 2.92 13.54 -35.30
N VAL A 1030 2.52 14.07 -36.45
CA VAL A 1030 1.91 15.41 -36.60
C VAL A 1030 0.77 15.39 -37.62
N PHE A 1031 -0.31 16.14 -37.36
CA PHE A 1031 -1.37 16.41 -38.33
C PHE A 1031 -0.95 17.53 -39.29
N VAL A 1032 -1.04 17.26 -40.59
CA VAL A 1032 -0.66 18.17 -41.68
C VAL A 1032 -1.86 18.37 -42.61
N LYS A 1033 -2.21 19.63 -42.86
CA LYS A 1033 -3.25 19.99 -43.84
C LYS A 1033 -2.74 19.75 -45.25
N VAL A 1034 -3.54 19.11 -46.08
CA VAL A 1034 -3.17 18.76 -47.46
C VAL A 1034 -3.34 19.97 -48.36
N THR A 1035 -2.21 20.44 -48.88
CA THR A 1035 -2.09 21.48 -49.91
C THR A 1035 -1.08 21.00 -50.94
N LYS A 1036 -1.10 21.55 -52.16
CA LYS A 1036 -0.11 21.23 -53.19
C LYS A 1036 1.33 21.42 -52.69
N ALA A 1037 1.58 22.44 -51.88
CA ALA A 1037 2.90 22.70 -51.29
C ALA A 1037 3.33 21.63 -50.27
N THR A 1038 2.45 21.27 -49.33
CA THR A 1038 2.75 20.23 -48.33
C THR A 1038 2.88 18.85 -48.96
N GLU A 1039 2.13 18.56 -50.03
CA GLU A 1039 2.27 17.31 -50.77
C GLU A 1039 3.65 17.20 -51.44
N GLN A 1040 4.13 18.27 -52.09
CA GLN A 1040 5.49 18.29 -52.64
C GLN A 1040 6.58 18.16 -51.56
N MET A 1041 6.37 18.79 -50.39
CA MET A 1041 7.26 18.60 -49.23
C MET A 1041 7.27 17.14 -48.75
N LEU A 1042 6.11 16.46 -48.72
CA LEU A 1042 5.99 15.06 -48.31
C LEU A 1042 6.67 14.12 -49.30
N ARG A 1043 6.54 14.36 -50.62
CA ARG A 1043 7.25 13.60 -51.66
C ARG A 1043 8.77 13.64 -51.48
N LEU A 1044 9.33 14.79 -51.07
CA LEU A 1044 10.77 14.93 -50.84
C LEU A 1044 11.28 14.18 -49.59
N ILE A 1045 10.43 13.99 -48.57
CA ILE A 1045 10.80 13.29 -47.34
C ILE A 1045 10.25 11.86 -47.26
N GLU A 1046 9.62 11.39 -48.33
CA GLU A 1046 8.90 10.13 -48.41
C GLU A 1046 9.68 8.91 -47.87
N PRO A 1047 11.00 8.75 -48.14
CA PRO A 1047 11.77 7.63 -47.59
C PRO A 1047 11.95 7.63 -46.07
N TYR A 1048 11.65 8.75 -45.39
CA TYR A 1048 11.89 8.96 -43.96
C TYR A 1048 10.61 8.93 -43.12
N VAL A 1049 9.44 9.01 -43.77
CA VAL A 1049 8.14 9.14 -43.11
C VAL A 1049 7.13 8.11 -43.62
N ALA A 1050 6.18 7.75 -42.77
CA ALA A 1050 4.96 7.04 -43.14
C ALA A 1050 3.79 8.00 -42.93
N TYR A 1051 2.92 8.16 -43.92
CA TYR A 1051 1.77 9.06 -43.81
C TYR A 1051 0.53 8.49 -44.48
N GLY A 1052 -0.64 9.05 -44.15
CA GLY A 1052 -1.90 8.66 -44.75
C GLY A 1052 -3.07 9.41 -44.11
N GLU A 1053 -4.28 9.01 -44.49
CA GLU A 1053 -5.53 9.64 -44.04
C GLU A 1053 -5.99 9.09 -42.68
N PRO A 1054 -6.07 9.94 -41.63
CA PRO A 1054 -6.54 9.50 -40.33
C PRO A 1054 -8.07 9.47 -40.28
N ASN A 1055 -8.62 8.38 -39.72
CA ASN A 1055 -10.04 8.28 -39.40
C ASN A 1055 -10.37 9.08 -38.12
N LEU A 1056 -11.59 9.60 -38.00
CA LEU A 1056 -12.12 10.28 -36.80
C LEU A 1056 -11.78 9.55 -35.50
N LYS A 1057 -11.89 8.21 -35.49
CA LYS A 1057 -11.52 7.40 -34.31
C LYS A 1057 -10.03 7.55 -33.95
N SER A 1058 -9.14 7.50 -34.93
CA SER A 1058 -7.69 7.64 -34.71
C SER A 1058 -7.32 9.05 -34.25
N VAL A 1059 -7.95 10.09 -34.83
CA VAL A 1059 -7.76 11.48 -34.40
C VAL A 1059 -8.17 11.66 -32.95
N ARG A 1060 -9.37 11.17 -32.59
CA ARG A 1060 -9.89 11.21 -31.22
C ARG A 1060 -8.95 10.50 -30.26
N GLU A 1061 -8.58 9.25 -30.53
CA GLU A 1061 -7.71 8.48 -29.64
C GLU A 1061 -6.32 9.11 -29.46
N LEU A 1062 -5.73 9.70 -30.50
CA LEU A 1062 -4.45 10.40 -30.41
C LEU A 1062 -4.54 11.62 -29.51
N ILE A 1063 -5.55 12.47 -29.71
CA ILE A 1063 -5.73 13.69 -28.91
C ILE A 1063 -6.06 13.34 -27.45
N TYR A 1064 -6.92 12.36 -27.19
CA TYR A 1064 -7.28 11.97 -25.82
C TYR A 1064 -6.16 11.24 -25.07
N LYS A 1065 -5.45 10.30 -25.72
CA LYS A 1065 -4.43 9.48 -25.03
C LYS A 1065 -3.05 10.14 -24.98
N ARG A 1066 -2.67 10.83 -26.05
CA ARG A 1066 -1.30 11.32 -26.28
C ARG A 1066 -1.24 12.82 -26.60
N GLY A 1067 -2.36 13.55 -26.45
CA GLY A 1067 -2.44 14.98 -26.69
C GLY A 1067 -1.74 15.80 -25.61
N TYR A 1068 -0.82 16.66 -26.04
CA TYR A 1068 -0.20 17.68 -25.22
C TYR A 1068 -0.37 19.04 -25.90
N GLY A 1069 -0.71 20.06 -25.14
CA GLY A 1069 -0.74 21.45 -25.58
C GLY A 1069 0.63 22.11 -25.43
N LYS A 1070 0.96 22.99 -26.37
CA LYS A 1070 2.11 23.89 -26.33
C LYS A 1070 1.69 25.22 -25.74
N VAL A 1071 1.79 25.36 -24.42
CA VAL A 1071 1.43 26.58 -23.68
C VAL A 1071 2.71 27.22 -23.15
N ASN A 1072 2.95 28.50 -23.42
CA ASN A 1072 4.19 29.20 -23.01
C ASN A 1072 5.48 28.44 -23.36
N LYS A 1073 5.49 27.79 -24.53
CA LYS A 1073 6.58 26.89 -25.02
C LYS A 1073 6.84 25.64 -24.15
N GLN A 1074 6.02 25.38 -23.14
CA GLN A 1074 6.04 24.17 -22.34
C GLN A 1074 5.08 23.12 -22.90
N ARG A 1075 5.37 21.84 -22.61
CA ARG A 1075 4.57 20.70 -23.03
C ARG A 1075 3.65 20.28 -21.89
N ILE A 1076 2.37 20.65 -21.96
CA ILE A 1076 1.37 20.41 -20.91
C ILE A 1076 0.36 19.35 -21.36
N PRO A 1077 0.04 18.30 -20.55
CA PRO A 1077 -0.96 17.30 -20.91
C PRO A 1077 -2.37 17.90 -20.96
N LEU A 1078 -3.19 17.47 -21.92
CA LEU A 1078 -4.58 17.93 -22.07
C LEU A 1078 -5.52 17.21 -21.09
N ALA A 1079 -5.40 17.51 -19.79
CA ALA A 1079 -6.25 16.90 -18.75
C ALA A 1079 -7.60 17.63 -18.58
N ASN A 1080 -7.63 18.95 -18.73
CA ASN A 1080 -8.80 19.80 -18.51
C ASN A 1080 -9.02 20.74 -19.71
N ASN A 1081 -10.28 21.05 -20.02
CA ASN A 1081 -10.65 21.98 -21.11
C ASN A 1081 -10.13 23.42 -20.89
N GLY A 1082 -9.85 23.82 -19.64
CA GLY A 1082 -9.34 25.17 -19.34
C GLY A 1082 -8.04 25.51 -20.08
N VAL A 1083 -7.15 24.54 -20.27
CA VAL A 1083 -5.88 24.72 -20.99
C VAL A 1083 -6.11 25.05 -22.47
N ILE A 1084 -7.16 24.45 -23.06
CA ILE A 1084 -7.55 24.67 -24.45
C ILE A 1084 -8.22 26.03 -24.57
N GLU A 1085 -9.17 26.34 -23.69
CA GLU A 1085 -9.90 27.61 -23.69
C GLU A 1085 -8.96 28.82 -23.54
N GLU A 1086 -7.98 28.75 -22.63
CA GLU A 1086 -7.01 29.83 -22.42
C GLU A 1086 -6.17 30.12 -23.69
N SER A 1087 -5.81 29.07 -24.43
CA SER A 1087 -4.93 29.20 -25.61
C SER A 1087 -5.68 29.44 -26.92
N LEU A 1088 -6.83 28.78 -27.10
CA LEU A 1088 -7.58 28.69 -28.35
C LEU A 1088 -9.01 29.26 -28.26
N GLY A 1089 -9.45 29.74 -27.10
CA GLY A 1089 -10.80 30.30 -26.92
C GLY A 1089 -11.10 31.51 -27.83
N LYS A 1090 -10.05 32.26 -28.21
CA LYS A 1090 -10.14 33.34 -29.22
C LYS A 1090 -10.55 32.87 -30.63
N TYR A 1091 -10.42 31.58 -30.92
CA TYR A 1091 -10.81 30.96 -32.19
C TYR A 1091 -12.12 30.16 -32.08
N ASP A 1092 -12.88 30.37 -31.00
CA ASP A 1092 -14.11 29.62 -30.66
C ASP A 1092 -13.89 28.10 -30.45
N ILE A 1093 -12.67 27.71 -30.08
CA ILE A 1093 -12.32 26.33 -29.70
C ILE A 1093 -12.27 26.26 -28.17
N LEU A 1094 -13.34 25.76 -27.56
CA LEU A 1094 -13.51 25.76 -26.10
C LEU A 1094 -13.16 24.42 -25.45
N SER A 1095 -13.28 23.33 -26.20
CA SER A 1095 -13.19 21.97 -25.68
C SER A 1095 -12.34 21.03 -26.53
N VAL A 1096 -12.00 19.86 -25.99
CA VAL A 1096 -11.30 18.80 -26.75
C VAL A 1096 -12.11 18.34 -27.97
N GLU A 1097 -13.45 18.26 -27.90
CA GLU A 1097 -14.25 17.84 -29.06
C GLU A 1097 -14.25 18.92 -30.17
N ASP A 1098 -14.23 20.21 -29.82
CA ASP A 1098 -14.04 21.28 -30.81
C ASP A 1098 -12.67 21.17 -31.49
N LEU A 1099 -11.63 20.83 -30.71
CA LEU A 1099 -10.28 20.61 -31.24
C LEU A 1099 -10.22 19.39 -32.18
N VAL A 1100 -10.88 18.29 -31.83
CA VAL A 1100 -10.99 17.09 -32.68
C VAL A 1100 -11.72 17.44 -33.98
N HIS A 1101 -12.82 18.21 -33.89
CA HIS A 1101 -13.60 18.64 -35.04
C HIS A 1101 -12.77 19.51 -35.99
N GLU A 1102 -12.12 20.56 -35.47
CA GLU A 1102 -11.29 21.46 -36.26
C GLU A 1102 -10.14 20.73 -36.98
N ILE A 1103 -9.53 19.74 -36.32
CA ILE A 1103 -8.48 18.91 -36.90
C ILE A 1103 -9.02 17.96 -37.96
N PHE A 1104 -10.16 17.30 -37.73
CA PHE A 1104 -10.70 16.30 -38.66
C PHE A 1104 -11.28 16.94 -39.93
N THR A 1105 -12.04 18.04 -39.79
CA THR A 1105 -12.68 18.71 -40.94
C THR A 1105 -11.74 19.65 -41.70
N ALA A 1106 -10.55 19.93 -41.14
CA ALA A 1106 -9.57 20.90 -41.64
C ALA A 1106 -10.12 22.33 -41.70
N GLY A 1107 -10.75 22.77 -40.60
CA GLY A 1107 -11.39 24.07 -40.47
C GLY A 1107 -10.47 25.29 -40.68
N PRO A 1108 -11.02 26.51 -40.60
CA PRO A 1108 -10.28 27.74 -40.89
C PRO A 1108 -9.10 27.97 -39.94
N ASN A 1109 -9.19 27.52 -38.69
CA ASN A 1109 -8.20 27.68 -37.64
C ASN A 1109 -7.33 26.42 -37.43
N PHE A 1110 -7.30 25.51 -38.41
CA PHE A 1110 -6.49 24.28 -38.36
C PHE A 1110 -5.01 24.54 -38.06
N LYS A 1111 -4.43 25.62 -38.60
CA LYS A 1111 -3.01 25.96 -38.39
C LYS A 1111 -2.73 26.26 -36.91
N GLN A 1112 -3.65 26.95 -36.25
CA GLN A 1112 -3.58 27.34 -34.85
C GLN A 1112 -3.78 26.11 -33.95
N ALA A 1113 -4.79 25.29 -34.24
CA ALA A 1113 -5.05 24.02 -33.56
C ALA A 1113 -3.87 23.03 -33.67
N SER A 1114 -3.33 22.82 -34.87
CA SER A 1114 -2.18 21.94 -35.10
C SER A 1114 -0.91 22.49 -34.46
N ASN A 1115 -0.69 23.82 -34.43
CA ASN A 1115 0.48 24.40 -33.77
C ASN A 1115 0.38 24.35 -32.24
N PHE A 1116 -0.82 24.47 -31.69
CA PHE A 1116 -1.10 24.25 -30.26
C PHE A 1116 -0.78 22.81 -29.86
N LEU A 1117 -1.18 21.82 -30.66
CA LEU A 1117 -0.80 20.44 -30.42
C LEU A 1117 0.73 20.26 -30.53
N TRP A 1118 1.32 19.77 -29.44
CA TRP A 1118 2.70 19.30 -29.44
C TRP A 1118 2.80 18.03 -30.31
N PRO A 1119 3.89 17.84 -31.09
CA PRO A 1119 4.09 16.60 -31.85
C PRO A 1119 3.87 15.34 -30.99
N PHE A 1120 3.01 14.44 -31.45
CA PHE A 1120 2.66 13.23 -30.72
C PHE A 1120 3.89 12.33 -30.59
N LYS A 1121 4.21 11.91 -29.37
CA LYS A 1121 5.28 10.94 -29.13
C LYS A 1121 4.66 9.53 -29.08
N LEU A 1122 4.84 8.77 -30.16
CA LEU A 1122 4.28 7.43 -30.30
C LEU A 1122 5.28 6.36 -29.84
N SER A 1123 4.79 5.22 -29.38
CA SER A 1123 5.65 4.06 -29.08
C SER A 1123 6.01 3.30 -30.37
N ASN A 1124 6.95 2.36 -30.29
CA ASN A 1124 7.17 1.42 -31.37
C ASN A 1124 5.88 0.62 -31.63
N PRO A 1125 5.59 0.24 -32.89
CA PRO A 1125 4.40 -0.53 -33.20
C PRO A 1125 4.44 -1.89 -32.51
N THR A 1126 3.35 -2.25 -31.85
CA THR A 1126 3.14 -3.57 -31.26
C THR A 1126 3.21 -4.64 -32.35
N GLY A 1127 4.12 -5.61 -32.21
CA GLY A 1127 4.45 -6.59 -33.25
C GLY A 1127 5.66 -6.22 -34.12
N GLY A 1128 6.27 -5.05 -33.90
CA GLY A 1128 7.45 -4.58 -34.62
C GLY A 1128 7.14 -3.97 -35.99
N TRP A 1129 8.17 -3.40 -36.61
CA TRP A 1129 8.11 -2.98 -38.02
C TRP A 1129 8.19 -4.20 -38.94
N ARG A 1130 7.73 -4.08 -40.20
CA ARG A 1130 7.93 -5.15 -41.17
C ARG A 1130 9.43 -5.38 -41.40
N THR A 1131 9.82 -6.61 -41.75
CA THR A 1131 11.23 -7.02 -41.96
C THR A 1131 11.99 -6.11 -42.93
N ARG A 1132 11.29 -5.42 -43.83
CA ARG A 1132 11.85 -4.45 -44.79
C ARG A 1132 11.29 -3.04 -44.58
N LYS A 1133 11.41 -2.50 -43.37
CA LYS A 1133 10.93 -1.16 -42.97
C LYS A 1133 11.28 -0.03 -43.96
N PHE A 1134 12.49 -0.04 -44.53
CA PHE A 1134 12.98 0.98 -45.45
C PHE A 1134 12.66 0.70 -46.93
N LYS A 1135 11.58 -0.02 -47.22
CA LYS A 1135 10.96 -0.08 -48.55
C LYS A 1135 9.65 0.69 -48.56
N HIS A 1136 9.21 1.09 -49.76
CA HIS A 1136 7.92 1.76 -49.93
C HIS A 1136 6.80 0.80 -49.53
N TYR A 1137 5.69 1.32 -48.99
CA TYR A 1137 4.56 0.51 -48.51
C TYR A 1137 4.01 -0.44 -49.57
N VAL A 1138 3.90 0.02 -50.82
CA VAL A 1138 3.44 -0.77 -51.97
C VAL A 1138 4.37 -1.97 -52.27
N GLN A 1139 5.66 -1.88 -51.94
CA GLN A 1139 6.64 -2.96 -52.12
C GLN A 1139 6.76 -3.86 -50.87
N GLY A 1140 5.81 -3.78 -49.95
CA GLY A 1140 5.81 -4.55 -48.69
C GLY A 1140 6.67 -3.94 -47.57
N GLY A 1141 7.11 -2.69 -47.69
CA GLY A 1141 7.77 -1.95 -46.61
C GLY A 1141 6.80 -1.11 -45.79
N ASP A 1142 7.29 0.00 -45.21
CA ASP A 1142 6.53 0.85 -44.27
C ASP A 1142 6.59 2.36 -44.58
N PHE A 1143 7.49 2.84 -45.45
CA PHE A 1143 7.60 4.28 -45.78
C PHE A 1143 6.63 4.68 -46.90
N GLY A 1144 6.27 5.97 -46.94
CA GLY A 1144 5.41 6.55 -47.97
C GLY A 1144 3.93 6.66 -47.60
N ASN A 1145 3.11 6.94 -48.62
CA ASN A 1145 1.66 7.07 -48.46
C ASN A 1145 1.01 5.68 -48.30
N ARG A 1146 0.22 5.53 -47.23
CA ARG A 1146 -0.50 4.30 -46.88
C ARG A 1146 -2.02 4.47 -46.92
N GLU A 1147 -2.51 5.63 -47.35
CA GLU A 1147 -3.93 5.98 -47.41
C GLU A 1147 -4.60 5.67 -46.06
N GLU A 1148 -5.69 4.90 -46.04
CA GLU A 1148 -6.43 4.53 -44.82
C GLU A 1148 -5.66 3.56 -43.91
N ASN A 1149 -4.68 2.80 -44.44
CA ASN A 1149 -3.94 1.80 -43.67
C ASN A 1149 -2.99 2.42 -42.63
N ILE A 1150 -2.79 3.75 -42.66
CA ILE A 1150 -2.12 4.48 -41.58
C ILE A 1150 -2.82 4.29 -40.24
N ASN A 1151 -4.15 4.11 -40.24
CA ASN A 1151 -4.95 3.95 -39.03
C ASN A 1151 -4.61 2.67 -38.27
N LYS A 1152 -4.26 1.59 -38.99
CA LYS A 1152 -3.79 0.34 -38.37
C LYS A 1152 -2.44 0.55 -37.68
N LEU A 1153 -1.53 1.28 -38.33
CA LEU A 1153 -0.22 1.62 -37.76
C LEU A 1153 -0.36 2.52 -36.52
N ILE A 1154 -1.21 3.55 -36.58
CA ILE A 1154 -1.49 4.42 -35.43
C ILE A 1154 -1.97 3.59 -34.24
N ARG A 1155 -2.92 2.67 -34.43
CA ARG A 1155 -3.44 1.81 -33.35
C ARG A 1155 -2.38 0.89 -32.72
N GLN A 1156 -1.38 0.46 -33.50
CA GLN A 1156 -0.28 -0.35 -32.98
C GLN A 1156 0.74 0.47 -32.18
N MET A 1157 0.87 1.76 -32.50
CA MET A 1157 1.82 2.70 -31.89
C MET A 1157 1.21 3.60 -30.80
N ASN A 1158 -0.12 3.60 -30.66
CA ASN A 1158 -0.89 4.43 -29.72
C ASN A 1158 -1.32 3.62 -28.49
#